data_AF-A0A7J4EPA5-F1
#
_entry.id   AF-A0A7J4EPA5-F1
#
_cell.length_a   1.000
_cell.length_b   1.000
_cell.length_c   1.000
_cell.angle_alpha   90.00
_cell.angle_beta   90.00
_cell.angle_gamma   90.00
#
_symmetry.space_group_name_H-M   'P 1'
#
loop_
_entity.id
_entity.type
_entity.pdbx_description
1 polymer ?
#
loop_
_entity_poly.entity_id
_entity_poly.type
_entity_poly.pdbx_seq_one_letter_code
_entity_poly.pdbx_strand_id
1 'polypeptide(L)'
;MTEKPFTLDLVDFSLELVARMRKKVINKPSTRQAIAIPKLVIAKVLRTGESAKVEDVINAAVFTSFLENQEIAKRISEEIIFGSIDKESAEEIESEVKDIKEDLGLELTALQEILSEINLAKKIGSPHIHSSKQFLNQLDANAISLVDIIGGEKEVLKREITKEQELIENAKEELKKRIGSLTPEELKIGTEIGLNEELESSHRVWESAVSKVLSGIATAEEELNRLSGIKDGAMFYKFLKDTNALGAEELQSIAESLYNQVETLEDLYTMLKNTAITPPESAIKSAIKHAITRYTFRESCSIAENIDHYTSAEVRSSLMDKWKEGIKSGFIPSAEEVASFPYRSESWYSLLQKATKNIIESAKTLNNPSEYLYSSAISMNIYSFNCTEVHCARHLGNIAEDFANLSVSYAQTPVQLKELVKSLQSHDIPLDSNNIEKSARELGMREEEILELISPSFHLLKKAIKSGMSDFQRLSDLIKSINPSDNQIEILVKDALKVDNRAALGALGHYNLGSTLDFAKSKKNMKKVVSSLSAGSGENLLVQWFRHRHRIPHYIKKELKELAKEILIELGIHYARARLGSSDLGPIPIETTRPYVLGDDPDLIDLEETLDLILSKGKSLEQIDYDDFMVVETAKGRRAICIELDISGSMTGEKLTYMAICTTMLIYGMRRDELALAFFESDTHKVKNLSEKVNIEEVADELLMVSAMGGTVIERALNWAVENFKKTSAIDKLNVIFSDGELFDVDDAIEHLHTLRAMRVNTTIVVPKIMYSKEYVKELVKASKGYLVKVDKWRNFPDLISKIVSRGSS
;
A
#
# COMPACT_ATOMS: atom_id res chain seq x y z
N MET A 1 -7.56 66.18 18.71
CA MET A 1 -8.51 65.36 17.92
C MET A 1 -8.48 63.98 18.55
N THR A 2 -9.62 63.51 19.00
CA THR A 2 -9.82 62.28 19.77
C THR A 2 -9.38 61.05 18.97
N GLU A 3 -8.48 60.25 19.54
CA GLU A 3 -8.05 58.96 19.01
C GLU A 3 -9.25 57.99 18.98
N LYS A 4 -9.91 57.90 17.83
CA LYS A 4 -10.83 56.80 17.52
C LYS A 4 -9.99 55.56 17.17
N PRO A 5 -10.31 54.37 17.71
CA PRO A 5 -9.63 53.15 17.33
C PRO A 5 -9.86 52.83 15.85
N PHE A 6 -8.81 52.31 15.23
CA PHE A 6 -8.69 51.99 13.81
C PHE A 6 -9.67 50.86 13.39
N THR A 7 -10.63 51.16 12.51
CA THR A 7 -11.65 50.20 11.99
C THR A 7 -11.54 50.02 10.47
N LEU A 8 -10.33 49.86 9.94
CA LEU A 8 -10.09 49.54 8.53
C LEU A 8 -9.72 48.05 8.43
N ASP A 9 -10.42 47.29 7.60
CA ASP A 9 -9.99 45.92 7.28
C ASP A 9 -8.72 46.00 6.41
N LEU A 10 -7.59 45.59 7.02
CA LEU A 10 -6.26 45.66 6.41
C LEU A 10 -6.14 44.80 5.16
N VAL A 11 -6.88 43.68 5.09
CA VAL A 11 -6.87 42.78 3.95
C VAL A 11 -7.63 43.43 2.79
N ASP A 12 -8.83 43.92 3.05
CA ASP A 12 -9.65 44.58 2.01
C ASP A 12 -9.00 45.86 1.50
N PHE A 13 -8.40 46.66 2.39
CA PHE A 13 -7.60 47.84 2.00
C PHE A 13 -6.46 47.46 1.04
N SER A 14 -5.73 46.39 1.36
CA SER A 14 -4.55 46.00 0.58
C SER A 14 -4.94 45.43 -0.78
N LEU A 15 -6.04 44.69 -0.87
CA LEU A 15 -6.61 44.22 -2.12
C LEU A 15 -7.06 45.38 -3.01
N GLU A 16 -7.82 46.32 -2.45
CA GLU A 16 -8.33 47.49 -3.15
C GLU A 16 -7.19 48.39 -3.66
N LEU A 17 -6.16 48.62 -2.84
CA LEU A 17 -4.98 49.39 -3.22
C LEU A 17 -4.26 48.76 -4.41
N VAL A 18 -3.96 47.45 -4.33
CA VAL A 18 -3.24 46.74 -5.41
C VAL A 18 -4.06 46.74 -6.69
N ALA A 19 -5.38 46.51 -6.61
CA ALA A 19 -6.27 46.56 -7.75
C ALA A 19 -6.26 47.95 -8.43
N ARG A 20 -6.38 49.04 -7.66
CA ARG A 20 -6.32 50.42 -8.18
C ARG A 20 -4.94 50.77 -8.76
N MET A 21 -3.87 50.35 -8.10
CA MET A 21 -2.51 50.62 -8.56
C MET A 21 -2.22 49.91 -9.89
N ARG A 22 -2.60 48.64 -10.04
CA ARG A 22 -2.39 47.86 -11.29
C ARG A 22 -3.05 48.46 -12.52
N LYS A 23 -4.03 49.36 -12.34
CA LYS A 23 -4.67 50.14 -13.41
C LYS A 23 -4.03 51.51 -13.65
N LYS A 24 -3.57 52.19 -12.60
CA LYS A 24 -3.05 53.56 -12.67
C LYS A 24 -1.54 53.65 -12.98
N VAL A 25 -0.80 52.55 -12.90
CA VAL A 25 0.66 52.53 -13.05
C VAL A 25 1.14 51.61 -14.17
N ILE A 26 2.20 52.02 -14.87
CA ILE A 26 2.82 51.23 -15.96
C ILE A 26 3.51 49.98 -15.38
N ASN A 27 4.32 50.18 -14.33
CA ASN A 27 5.00 49.10 -13.61
C ASN A 27 4.08 48.49 -12.56
N LYS A 28 3.20 47.58 -13.01
CA LYS A 28 2.16 46.98 -12.16
C LYS A 28 2.73 46.31 -10.90
N PRO A 29 2.16 46.57 -9.72
CA PRO A 29 2.58 45.88 -8.51
C PRO A 29 2.25 44.39 -8.54
N SER A 30 3.07 43.60 -7.84
CA SER A 30 2.82 42.17 -7.62
C SER A 30 1.54 41.99 -6.80
N THR A 31 0.76 40.96 -7.12
CA THR A 31 -0.42 40.56 -6.31
C THR A 31 0.00 40.26 -4.86
N ARG A 32 1.21 39.74 -4.64
CA ARG A 32 1.80 39.50 -3.31
C ARG A 32 2.02 40.77 -2.48
N GLN A 33 1.97 41.96 -3.09
CA GLN A 33 1.99 43.22 -2.34
C GLN A 33 0.78 43.30 -1.38
N ALA A 34 -0.36 42.71 -1.75
CA ALA A 34 -1.56 42.65 -0.90
C ALA A 34 -1.32 41.85 0.40
N ILE A 35 -0.30 40.99 0.44
CA ILE A 35 0.13 40.22 1.61
C ILE A 35 1.23 40.96 2.39
N ALA A 36 2.13 41.64 1.67
CA ALA A 36 3.26 42.36 2.28
C ALA A 36 2.80 43.52 3.17
N ILE A 37 1.75 44.24 2.76
CA ILE A 37 1.20 45.39 3.51
C ILE A 37 0.66 44.94 4.88
N PRO A 38 -0.27 43.97 5.00
CA PRO A 38 -0.72 43.49 6.30
C PRO A 38 0.41 42.92 7.15
N LYS A 39 1.35 42.16 6.57
CA LYS A 39 2.50 41.59 7.32
C LYS A 39 3.37 42.66 7.97
N LEU A 40 3.68 43.75 7.27
CA LEU A 40 4.46 44.85 7.82
C LEU A 40 3.73 45.58 8.95
N VAL A 41 2.43 45.81 8.77
CA VAL A 41 1.60 46.46 9.80
C VAL A 41 1.49 45.57 11.04
N ILE A 42 1.22 44.26 10.86
CA ILE A 42 1.17 43.27 11.95
C ILE A 42 2.51 43.19 12.69
N ALA A 43 3.63 43.09 11.97
CA ALA A 43 4.96 43.02 12.59
C ALA A 43 5.32 44.28 13.40
N LYS A 44 4.76 45.43 13.04
CA LYS A 44 4.89 46.66 13.83
C LYS A 44 4.03 46.60 15.09
N VAL A 45 2.74 46.24 14.94
CA VAL A 45 1.79 46.10 16.07
C VAL A 45 2.31 45.11 17.12
N LEU A 46 2.85 43.97 16.69
CA LEU A 46 3.41 42.95 17.61
C LEU A 46 4.65 43.44 18.36
N ARG A 47 5.47 44.29 17.73
CA ARG A 47 6.72 44.80 18.31
C ARG A 47 6.48 45.96 19.28
N THR A 48 5.55 46.85 18.96
CA THR A 48 5.28 48.06 19.76
C THR A 48 4.19 47.84 20.79
N GLY A 49 3.32 46.83 20.61
CA GLY A 49 2.12 46.65 21.42
C GLY A 49 1.03 47.72 21.20
N GLU A 50 1.30 48.71 20.34
CA GLU A 50 0.37 49.80 20.01
C GLU A 50 -0.53 49.44 18.82
N SER A 51 -1.68 50.12 18.70
CA SER A 51 -2.54 49.97 17.53
C SER A 51 -1.93 50.62 16.29
N ALA A 52 -2.12 49.99 15.13
CA ALA A 52 -1.71 50.53 13.85
C ALA A 52 -2.36 51.91 13.63
N LYS A 53 -1.53 52.91 13.34
CA LYS A 53 -1.98 54.26 12.96
C LYS A 53 -2.23 54.27 11.45
N VAL A 54 -3.06 55.20 11.00
CA VAL A 54 -3.31 55.42 9.56
C VAL A 54 -2.01 55.61 8.78
N GLU A 55 -1.08 56.37 9.38
CA GLU A 55 0.26 56.60 8.84
C GLU A 55 1.06 55.31 8.66
N ASP A 56 0.85 54.29 9.51
CA ASP A 56 1.56 53.01 9.41
C ASP A 56 1.11 52.20 8.19
N VAL A 57 -0.19 52.26 7.89
CA VAL A 57 -0.80 51.57 6.75
C VAL A 57 -0.40 52.26 5.43
N ILE A 58 -0.43 53.60 5.39
CA ILE A 58 0.04 54.38 4.25
C ILE A 58 1.53 54.14 4.00
N ASN A 59 2.36 54.15 5.05
CA ASN A 59 3.79 53.89 4.90
C ASN A 59 4.07 52.45 4.44
N ALA A 60 3.34 51.45 4.95
CA ALA A 60 3.47 50.08 4.48
C ALA A 60 3.10 49.94 2.98
N ALA A 61 2.03 50.62 2.55
CA ALA A 61 1.65 50.69 1.14
C ALA A 61 2.73 51.36 0.27
N VAL A 62 3.34 52.44 0.74
CA VAL A 62 4.40 53.16 0.04
C VAL A 62 5.69 52.33 -0.04
N PHE A 63 6.17 51.79 1.09
CA PHE A 63 7.43 51.03 1.13
C PHE A 63 7.39 49.72 0.36
N THR A 64 6.21 49.12 0.19
CA THR A 64 6.03 47.90 -0.60
C THR A 64 5.82 48.17 -2.10
N SER A 65 5.71 49.44 -2.48
CA SER A 65 5.54 49.88 -3.87
C SER A 65 6.89 50.22 -4.52
N PHE A 66 6.99 49.99 -5.84
CA PHE A 66 8.15 50.43 -6.64
C PHE A 66 8.41 51.93 -6.45
N LEU A 67 9.69 52.34 -6.46
CA LEU A 67 10.14 53.71 -6.20
C LEU A 67 9.38 54.75 -7.04
N GLU A 68 9.18 54.46 -8.33
CA GLU A 68 8.47 55.29 -9.30
C GLU A 68 6.97 55.45 -9.01
N ASN A 69 6.38 54.50 -8.26
CA ASN A 69 4.96 54.42 -7.96
C ASN A 69 4.63 54.89 -6.54
N GLN A 70 5.62 55.27 -5.73
CA GLN A 70 5.43 55.60 -4.31
C GLN A 70 4.49 56.80 -4.09
N GLU A 71 4.60 57.85 -4.90
CA GLU A 71 3.68 59.00 -4.83
C GLU A 71 2.25 58.60 -5.21
N ILE A 72 2.09 57.67 -6.16
CA ILE A 72 0.79 57.17 -6.60
C ILE A 72 0.19 56.25 -5.52
N ALA A 73 0.99 55.37 -4.93
CA ALA A 73 0.60 54.49 -3.84
C ALA A 73 0.11 55.28 -2.62
N LYS A 74 0.83 56.36 -2.27
CA LYS A 74 0.45 57.27 -1.17
C LYS A 74 -0.91 57.91 -1.44
N ARG A 75 -1.08 58.52 -2.61
CA ARG A 75 -2.33 59.17 -3.01
C ARG A 75 -3.52 58.21 -3.04
N ILE A 76 -3.36 57.01 -3.62
CA ILE A 76 -4.43 56.01 -3.66
C ILE A 76 -4.76 55.51 -2.24
N SER A 77 -3.76 55.33 -1.39
CA SER A 77 -3.97 54.95 0.02
C SER A 77 -4.78 56.01 0.76
N GLU A 78 -4.45 57.29 0.56
CA GLU A 78 -5.21 58.42 1.12
C GLU A 78 -6.63 58.48 0.55
N GLU A 79 -6.82 58.23 -0.76
CA GLU A 79 -8.15 58.15 -1.40
C GLU A 79 -9.03 57.05 -0.78
N ILE A 80 -8.48 55.85 -0.57
CA ILE A 80 -9.20 54.70 0.02
C ILE A 80 -9.56 54.99 1.48
N ILE A 81 -8.64 55.59 2.25
CA ILE A 81 -8.80 55.78 3.70
C ILE A 81 -9.68 57.00 4.02
N PHE A 82 -9.54 58.10 3.29
CA PHE A 82 -10.21 59.38 3.60
C PHE A 82 -11.38 59.74 2.69
N GLY A 83 -11.69 58.92 1.68
CA GLY A 83 -12.99 58.91 1.02
C GLY A 83 -13.24 59.97 -0.06
N SER A 84 -12.37 60.06 -1.07
CA SER A 84 -12.70 60.72 -2.35
C SER A 84 -12.84 59.68 -3.46
N ILE A 85 -14.08 59.27 -3.74
CA ILE A 85 -14.38 58.28 -4.79
C ILE A 85 -14.59 59.00 -6.12
N ASP A 86 -13.71 58.75 -7.10
CA ASP A 86 -14.07 58.81 -8.52
C ASP A 86 -14.98 57.61 -8.83
N LYS A 87 -16.23 57.87 -9.19
CA LYS A 87 -17.28 56.84 -9.39
C LYS A 87 -17.14 56.02 -10.68
N GLU A 88 -16.14 56.28 -11.52
CA GLU A 88 -16.04 55.71 -12.87
C GLU A 88 -15.40 54.31 -12.97
N SER A 89 -15.13 53.59 -11.87
CA SER A 89 -14.42 52.28 -11.97
C SER A 89 -14.79 51.18 -10.96
N ALA A 90 -15.89 51.30 -10.20
CA ALA A 90 -16.20 50.39 -9.11
C ALA A 90 -16.35 48.91 -9.53
N GLU A 91 -17.11 48.62 -10.60
CA GLU A 91 -17.36 47.24 -11.07
C GLU A 91 -16.08 46.53 -11.54
N GLU A 92 -15.20 47.25 -12.23
CA GLU A 92 -13.96 46.67 -12.73
C GLU A 92 -12.87 46.56 -11.65
N ILE A 93 -12.97 47.32 -10.55
CA ILE A 93 -12.08 47.14 -9.40
C ILE A 93 -12.52 45.91 -8.62
N GLU A 94 -13.82 45.72 -8.44
CA GLU A 94 -14.41 44.57 -7.78
C GLU A 94 -14.03 43.25 -8.49
N SER A 95 -13.96 43.24 -9.83
CA SER A 95 -13.48 42.08 -10.59
C SER A 95 -11.99 41.77 -10.33
N GLU A 96 -11.10 42.76 -10.36
CA GLU A 96 -9.67 42.56 -10.12
C GLU A 96 -9.42 42.13 -8.66
N VAL A 97 -10.18 42.67 -7.70
CA VAL A 97 -10.13 42.24 -6.28
C VAL A 97 -10.51 40.76 -6.15
N LYS A 98 -11.53 40.31 -6.88
CA LYS A 98 -11.94 38.90 -6.88
C LYS A 98 -10.85 37.99 -7.44
N ASP A 99 -10.22 38.38 -8.55
CA ASP A 99 -9.14 37.61 -9.19
C ASP A 99 -7.91 37.49 -8.26
N ILE A 100 -7.52 38.58 -7.59
CA ILE A 100 -6.40 38.56 -6.63
C ILE A 100 -6.73 37.67 -5.42
N LYS A 101 -7.99 37.69 -4.96
CA LYS A 101 -8.44 36.90 -3.81
C LYS A 101 -8.49 35.40 -4.11
N GLU A 102 -8.81 35.01 -5.34
CA GLU A 102 -8.75 33.61 -5.79
C GLU A 102 -7.30 33.09 -5.84
N ASP A 103 -6.34 33.92 -6.30
CA ASP A 103 -4.91 33.56 -6.40
C ASP A 103 -4.24 33.39 -5.01
N LEU A 104 -4.61 34.23 -4.03
CA LEU A 104 -3.93 34.32 -2.72
C LEU A 104 -4.77 33.82 -1.53
N GLY A 105 -5.89 33.16 -1.78
CA GLY A 105 -6.97 32.93 -0.80
C GLY A 105 -6.55 32.27 0.52
N LEU A 106 -5.66 31.28 0.50
CA LEU A 106 -5.20 30.61 1.73
C LEU A 106 -4.34 31.54 2.61
N GLU A 107 -3.46 32.33 1.99
CA GLU A 107 -2.54 33.22 2.70
C GLU A 107 -3.27 34.46 3.25
N LEU A 108 -4.27 34.96 2.53
CA LEU A 108 -5.14 36.04 2.98
C LEU A 108 -6.04 35.59 4.13
N THR A 109 -6.60 34.38 4.07
CA THR A 109 -7.39 33.80 5.17
C THR A 109 -6.56 33.67 6.44
N ALA A 110 -5.34 33.14 6.35
CA ALA A 110 -4.43 33.02 7.49
C ALA A 110 -4.07 34.40 8.09
N LEU A 111 -3.86 35.42 7.26
CA LEU A 111 -3.63 36.79 7.74
C LEU A 111 -4.86 37.41 8.41
N GLN A 112 -6.05 37.13 7.89
CA GLN A 112 -7.31 37.62 8.47
C GLN A 112 -7.61 36.94 9.80
N GLU A 113 -7.26 35.66 9.95
CA GLU A 113 -7.28 34.94 11.23
C GLU A 113 -6.32 35.58 12.25
N ILE A 114 -5.06 35.82 11.87
CA ILE A 114 -4.08 36.50 12.75
C ILE A 114 -4.58 37.89 13.17
N LEU A 115 -5.15 38.66 12.24
CA LEU A 115 -5.74 39.96 12.55
C LEU A 115 -6.95 39.85 13.48
N SER A 116 -7.78 38.83 13.29
CA SER A 116 -8.91 38.55 14.18
C SER A 116 -8.44 38.18 15.58
N GLU A 117 -7.35 37.41 15.71
CA GLU A 117 -6.73 37.05 16.99
C GLU A 117 -6.10 38.27 17.68
N ILE A 118 -5.41 39.14 16.94
CA ILE A 118 -4.88 40.41 17.47
C ILE A 118 -6.02 41.32 17.93
N ASN A 119 -7.11 41.39 17.18
CA ASN A 119 -8.29 42.18 17.56
C ASN A 119 -9.01 41.57 18.78
N LEU A 120 -9.11 40.24 18.85
CA LEU A 120 -9.64 39.52 19.99
C LEU A 120 -8.75 39.79 21.22
N ALA A 121 -7.43 39.74 21.06
CA ALA A 121 -6.45 40.04 22.09
C ALA A 121 -6.56 41.47 22.62
N LYS A 122 -6.84 42.45 21.75
CA LYS A 122 -7.12 43.85 22.15
C LYS A 122 -8.46 44.02 22.86
N LYS A 123 -9.45 43.18 22.56
CA LYS A 123 -10.74 43.14 23.25
C LYS A 123 -10.73 42.31 24.55
N ILE A 124 -9.59 41.74 24.98
CA ILE A 124 -9.47 41.01 26.26
C ILE A 124 -9.82 41.90 27.49
N GLY A 125 -9.89 43.23 27.31
CA GLY A 125 -10.41 44.17 28.32
C GLY A 125 -11.93 44.43 28.28
N SER A 126 -12.69 43.85 27.35
CA SER A 126 -14.15 44.00 27.26
C SER A 126 -14.86 43.17 28.33
N PRO A 127 -15.77 43.76 29.14
CA PRO A 127 -16.56 43.01 30.13
C PRO A 127 -17.34 41.85 29.50
N HIS A 128 -17.82 42.01 28.27
CA HIS A 128 -18.64 41.00 27.58
C HIS A 128 -17.85 39.77 27.15
N ILE A 129 -16.63 39.92 26.63
CA ILE A 129 -15.78 38.76 26.25
C ILE A 129 -15.31 38.01 27.49
N HIS A 130 -15.03 38.73 28.59
CA HIS A 130 -14.71 38.09 29.85
C HIS A 130 -15.90 37.27 30.36
N SER A 131 -17.12 37.82 30.31
CA SER A 131 -18.35 37.12 30.66
C SER A 131 -18.63 35.92 29.74
N SER A 132 -18.44 36.03 28.42
CA SER A 132 -18.61 34.90 27.50
C SER A 132 -17.57 33.80 27.71
N LYS A 133 -16.31 34.14 28.04
CA LYS A 133 -15.28 33.15 28.40
C LYS A 133 -15.57 32.49 29.75
N GLN A 134 -16.01 33.26 30.74
CA GLN A 134 -16.45 32.71 32.02
C GLN A 134 -17.65 31.77 31.83
N PHE A 135 -18.59 32.16 30.98
CA PHE A 135 -19.74 31.33 30.61
C PHE A 135 -19.28 30.02 29.93
N LEU A 136 -18.42 30.08 28.90
CA LEU A 136 -17.85 28.90 28.24
C LEU A 136 -17.14 27.95 29.23
N ASN A 137 -16.38 28.50 30.19
CA ASN A 137 -15.69 27.70 31.22
C ASN A 137 -16.64 27.09 32.27
N GLN A 138 -17.88 27.57 32.36
CA GLN A 138 -18.91 27.09 33.28
C GLN A 138 -19.90 26.13 32.61
N LEU A 139 -19.75 25.88 31.31
CA LEU A 139 -20.62 24.97 30.57
C LEU A 139 -20.40 23.53 31.00
N ASP A 140 -21.49 22.79 31.11
CA ASP A 140 -21.46 21.34 31.29
C ASP A 140 -21.27 20.61 29.95
N ALA A 141 -21.12 19.29 30.00
CA ALA A 141 -20.90 18.47 28.81
C ALA A 141 -22.08 18.54 27.81
N ASN A 142 -23.29 18.85 28.26
CA ASN A 142 -24.47 18.94 27.40
C ASN A 142 -24.50 20.27 26.63
N ALA A 143 -24.07 21.36 27.25
CA ALA A 143 -23.99 22.67 26.61
C ALA A 143 -22.85 22.78 25.58
N ILE A 144 -21.83 21.91 25.64
CA ILE A 144 -20.76 21.83 24.63
C ILE A 144 -21.34 21.45 23.25
N SER A 145 -22.30 20.53 23.19
CA SER A 145 -22.95 20.14 21.92
C SER A 145 -23.73 21.31 21.27
N LEU A 146 -24.28 22.22 22.07
CA LEU A 146 -24.94 23.43 21.58
C LEU A 146 -23.93 24.43 20.99
N VAL A 147 -22.73 24.52 21.58
CA VAL A 147 -21.63 25.33 21.05
C VAL A 147 -21.19 24.81 19.68
N ASP A 148 -21.10 23.49 19.51
CA ASP A 148 -20.74 22.87 18.22
C ASP A 148 -21.80 23.15 17.13
N ILE A 149 -23.09 23.08 17.46
CA ILE A 149 -24.19 23.39 16.53
C ILE A 149 -24.08 24.81 15.97
N ILE A 150 -23.64 25.77 16.79
CA ILE A 150 -23.51 27.19 16.43
C ILE A 150 -22.21 27.47 15.64
N GLY A 151 -21.25 26.53 15.62
CA GLY A 151 -19.97 26.66 14.91
C GLY A 151 -18.74 26.83 15.81
N GLY A 152 -18.85 26.47 17.09
CA GLY A 152 -17.75 26.41 18.05
C GLY A 152 -17.57 27.66 18.91
N GLU A 153 -16.63 27.60 19.87
CA GLU A 153 -16.39 28.65 20.86
C GLU A 153 -16.15 30.05 20.26
N LYS A 154 -15.51 30.10 19.08
CA LYS A 154 -15.26 31.36 18.36
C LYS A 154 -16.56 32.08 17.99
N GLU A 155 -17.58 31.35 17.55
CA GLU A 155 -18.88 31.94 17.21
C GLU A 155 -19.66 32.37 18.45
N VAL A 156 -19.52 31.65 19.57
CA VAL A 156 -20.09 32.06 20.88
C VAL A 156 -19.50 33.40 21.33
N LEU A 157 -18.19 33.58 21.19
CA LEU A 157 -17.49 34.83 21.53
C LEU A 157 -17.86 35.97 20.57
N LYS A 158 -18.03 35.68 19.28
CA LYS A 158 -18.39 36.66 18.25
C LYS A 158 -19.83 37.15 18.38
N ARG A 159 -20.76 36.27 18.77
CA ARG A 159 -22.17 36.58 19.02
C ARG A 159 -22.42 37.14 20.44
N GLU A 160 -21.36 37.33 21.23
CA GLU A 160 -21.39 37.88 22.59
C GLU A 160 -22.36 37.14 23.53
N ILE A 161 -22.47 35.82 23.38
CA ILE A 161 -23.37 34.98 24.17
C ILE A 161 -22.84 34.90 25.60
N THR A 162 -23.69 35.23 26.57
CA THR A 162 -23.30 35.27 27.99
C THR A 162 -24.18 34.41 28.90
N LYS A 163 -25.26 33.85 28.36
CA LYS A 163 -26.24 33.04 29.10
C LYS A 163 -26.65 31.81 28.31
N GLU A 164 -27.05 30.78 29.05
CA GLU A 164 -27.53 29.52 28.48
C GLU A 164 -28.79 29.69 27.61
N GLN A 165 -29.72 30.57 27.99
CA GLN A 165 -30.90 30.86 27.18
C GLN A 165 -30.54 31.46 25.81
N GLU A 166 -29.52 32.33 25.74
CA GLU A 166 -29.06 32.92 24.48
C GLU A 166 -28.39 31.86 23.60
N LEU A 167 -27.66 30.92 24.21
CA LEU A 167 -27.06 29.78 23.52
C LEU A 167 -28.13 28.87 22.91
N ILE A 168 -29.16 28.53 23.69
CA ILE A 168 -30.28 27.68 23.24
C ILE A 168 -31.02 28.32 22.05
N GLU A 169 -31.36 29.61 22.13
CA GLU A 169 -32.08 30.28 21.04
C GLU A 169 -31.24 30.37 19.75
N ASN A 170 -29.94 30.64 19.86
CA ASN A 170 -29.05 30.62 18.70
C ASN A 170 -28.92 29.21 18.09
N ALA A 171 -28.84 28.18 18.93
CA ALA A 171 -28.81 26.79 18.47
C ALA A 171 -30.12 26.41 17.77
N LYS A 172 -31.28 26.81 18.31
CA LYS A 172 -32.58 26.60 17.66
C LYS A 172 -32.64 27.25 16.28
N GLU A 173 -32.18 28.49 16.14
CA GLU A 173 -32.17 29.17 14.85
C GLU A 173 -31.32 28.44 13.81
N GLU A 174 -30.16 27.90 14.20
CA GLU A 174 -29.33 27.11 13.28
C GLU A 174 -29.96 25.75 12.94
N LEU A 175 -30.56 25.06 13.91
CA LEU A 175 -31.24 23.78 13.66
C LEU A 175 -32.49 23.95 12.78
N LYS A 176 -33.25 25.04 12.94
CA LYS A 176 -34.42 25.35 12.09
C LYS A 176 -34.06 25.41 10.61
N LYS A 177 -32.89 25.96 10.28
CA LYS A 177 -32.39 26.02 8.88
C LYS A 177 -32.06 24.64 8.31
N ARG A 178 -31.82 23.64 9.16
CA ARG A 178 -31.38 22.28 8.79
C ARG A 178 -32.49 21.22 8.87
N ILE A 179 -33.72 21.59 9.26
CA ILE A 179 -34.87 20.66 9.33
C ILE A 179 -35.04 19.93 7.99
N GLY A 180 -35.18 18.60 8.03
CA GLY A 180 -35.18 17.75 6.84
C GLY A 180 -33.79 17.31 6.38
N SER A 181 -32.74 17.64 7.13
CA SER A 181 -31.37 17.16 6.93
C SER A 181 -30.63 16.92 8.25
N LEU A 182 -31.36 16.80 9.36
CA LEU A 182 -30.79 16.69 10.69
C LEU A 182 -30.10 15.33 10.88
N THR A 183 -28.96 15.36 11.56
CA THR A 183 -28.32 14.14 12.08
C THR A 183 -29.09 13.59 13.29
N PRO A 184 -28.90 12.32 13.67
CA PRO A 184 -29.54 11.76 14.87
C PRO A 184 -29.22 12.58 16.13
N GLU A 185 -27.97 13.01 16.32
CA GLU A 185 -27.55 13.82 17.47
C GLU A 185 -28.23 15.20 17.46
N GLU A 186 -28.23 15.90 16.33
CA GLU A 186 -28.91 17.19 16.18
C GLU A 186 -30.42 17.08 16.41
N LEU A 187 -31.05 15.98 15.98
CA LEU A 187 -32.47 15.73 16.20
C LEU A 187 -32.77 15.57 17.69
N LYS A 188 -31.95 14.77 18.40
CA LYS A 188 -32.07 14.60 19.85
C LYS A 188 -31.92 15.91 20.61
N ILE A 189 -30.88 16.68 20.28
CA ILE A 189 -30.65 18.00 20.88
C ILE A 189 -31.80 18.95 20.56
N GLY A 190 -32.28 18.96 19.32
CA GLY A 190 -33.45 19.72 18.88
C GLY A 190 -34.69 19.41 19.71
N THR A 191 -34.96 18.14 19.96
CA THR A 191 -36.07 17.70 20.83
C THR A 191 -35.86 18.16 22.28
N GLU A 192 -34.66 18.03 22.84
CA GLU A 192 -34.33 18.43 24.22
C GLU A 192 -34.49 19.95 24.45
N ILE A 193 -34.16 20.78 23.45
CA ILE A 193 -34.31 22.24 23.54
C ILE A 193 -35.72 22.73 23.14
N GLY A 194 -36.64 21.83 22.79
CA GLY A 194 -38.04 22.14 22.53
C GLY A 194 -38.37 22.57 21.10
N LEU A 195 -37.71 21.99 20.09
CA LEU A 195 -37.96 22.21 18.65
C LEU A 195 -39.09 21.31 18.08
N ASN A 196 -39.89 20.69 18.94
CA ASN A 196 -40.80 19.61 18.55
C ASN A 196 -41.89 20.05 17.57
N GLU A 197 -42.46 21.24 17.75
CA GLU A 197 -43.52 21.77 16.87
C GLU A 197 -43.00 22.02 15.46
N GLU A 198 -41.79 22.56 15.32
CA GLU A 198 -41.20 22.82 14.01
C GLU A 198 -40.75 21.51 13.33
N LEU A 199 -40.32 20.50 14.08
CA LEU A 199 -39.96 19.18 13.55
C LEU A 199 -41.15 18.43 12.95
N GLU A 200 -42.38 18.72 13.38
CA GLU A 200 -43.59 18.16 12.75
C GLU A 200 -43.72 18.56 11.28
N SER A 201 -43.17 19.71 10.90
CA SER A 201 -43.18 20.22 9.52
C SER A 201 -42.08 19.63 8.64
N SER A 202 -41.23 18.74 9.16
CA SER A 202 -40.17 18.11 8.38
C SER A 202 -40.75 17.29 7.23
N HIS A 203 -40.17 17.46 6.04
CA HIS A 203 -40.53 16.66 4.86
C HIS A 203 -40.06 15.20 4.97
N ARG A 204 -39.20 14.88 5.95
CA ARG A 204 -38.76 13.52 6.27
C ARG A 204 -39.58 12.97 7.42
N VAL A 205 -40.52 12.09 7.09
CA VAL A 205 -41.52 11.55 8.04
C VAL A 205 -40.90 10.88 9.28
N TRP A 206 -39.70 10.31 9.17
CA TRP A 206 -39.01 9.70 10.31
C TRP A 206 -38.43 10.71 11.30
N GLU A 207 -38.07 11.94 10.91
CA GLU A 207 -37.57 12.96 11.85
C GLU A 207 -38.68 13.36 12.83
N SER A 208 -39.88 13.61 12.30
CA SER A 208 -41.09 13.90 13.10
C SER A 208 -41.45 12.73 14.01
N ALA A 209 -41.44 11.50 13.47
CA ALA A 209 -41.73 10.29 14.23
C ALA A 209 -40.74 10.08 15.39
N VAL A 210 -39.43 10.20 15.16
CA VAL A 210 -38.40 10.04 16.20
C VAL A 210 -38.51 11.13 17.26
N SER A 211 -38.77 12.37 16.85
CA SER A 211 -38.98 13.49 17.79
C SER A 211 -40.16 13.24 18.74
N LYS A 212 -41.26 12.64 18.23
CA LYS A 212 -42.42 12.28 19.05
C LYS A 212 -42.12 11.17 20.05
N VAL A 213 -41.33 10.18 19.65
CA VAL A 213 -40.88 9.10 20.53
C VAL A 213 -39.96 9.64 21.62
N LEU A 214 -38.95 10.44 21.25
CA LEU A 214 -38.02 11.07 22.18
C LEU A 214 -38.74 11.98 23.20
N SER A 215 -39.80 12.67 22.77
CA SER A 215 -40.61 13.54 23.63
C SER A 215 -41.63 12.79 24.50
N GLY A 216 -41.76 11.47 24.34
CA GLY A 216 -42.78 10.67 25.02
C GLY A 216 -44.23 10.97 24.59
N ILE A 217 -44.42 11.63 23.43
CA ILE A 217 -45.75 11.99 22.90
C ILE A 217 -46.44 10.77 22.28
N ALA A 218 -45.67 9.87 21.67
CA ALA A 218 -46.15 8.66 21.02
C ALA A 218 -45.21 7.49 21.32
N THR A 219 -45.72 6.27 21.26
CA THR A 219 -44.88 5.08 21.35
C THR A 219 -44.22 4.77 20.01
N ALA A 220 -43.07 4.08 20.04
CA ALA A 220 -42.37 3.73 18.81
C ALA A 220 -43.19 2.78 17.91
N GLU A 221 -44.01 1.90 18.48
CA GLU A 221 -44.91 1.02 17.73
C GLU A 221 -46.03 1.81 17.02
N GLU A 222 -46.61 2.82 17.67
CA GLU A 222 -47.64 3.67 17.07
C GLU A 222 -47.12 4.43 15.85
N GLU A 223 -45.93 5.03 15.97
CA GLU A 223 -45.31 5.77 14.87
C GLU A 223 -44.82 4.83 13.77
N LEU A 224 -44.28 3.65 14.11
CA LEU A 224 -43.88 2.64 13.12
C LEU A 224 -45.05 2.23 12.22
N ASN A 225 -46.25 2.05 12.80
CA ASN A 225 -47.45 1.69 12.05
C ASN A 225 -47.98 2.83 11.15
N ARG A 226 -47.60 4.08 11.41
CA ARG A 226 -47.96 5.25 10.60
C ARG A 226 -47.00 5.47 9.43
N LEU A 227 -45.77 4.99 9.54
CA LEU A 227 -44.77 5.10 8.49
C LEU A 227 -45.13 4.20 7.31
N SER A 228 -45.11 4.78 6.11
CA SER A 228 -45.39 4.05 4.87
C SER A 228 -44.10 3.50 4.27
N GLY A 229 -43.93 2.19 4.33
CA GLY A 229 -42.88 1.49 3.57
C GLY A 229 -41.57 1.31 4.32
N ILE A 230 -40.83 0.30 3.88
CA ILE A 230 -39.66 -0.25 4.58
C ILE A 230 -38.51 0.77 4.69
N LYS A 231 -38.35 1.63 3.68
CA LYS A 231 -37.29 2.65 3.69
C LYS A 231 -37.44 3.64 4.84
N ASP A 232 -38.63 4.17 5.04
CA ASP A 232 -38.90 5.16 6.09
C ASP A 232 -38.85 4.50 7.47
N GLY A 233 -39.39 3.28 7.59
CA GLY A 233 -39.27 2.47 8.80
C GLY A 233 -37.82 2.11 9.18
N ALA A 234 -36.97 1.79 8.21
CA ALA A 234 -35.55 1.48 8.44
C ALA A 234 -34.76 2.74 8.88
N MET A 235 -35.07 3.90 8.31
CA MET A 235 -34.49 5.18 8.73
C MET A 235 -34.96 5.58 10.14
N PHE A 236 -36.24 5.37 10.44
CA PHE A 236 -36.80 5.56 11.78
C PHE A 236 -36.09 4.69 12.81
N TYR A 237 -35.92 3.40 12.53
CA TYR A 237 -35.15 2.50 13.39
C TYR A 237 -33.73 3.00 13.63
N LYS A 238 -33.01 3.39 12.55
CA LYS A 238 -31.63 3.87 12.65
C LYS A 238 -31.53 5.07 13.57
N PHE A 239 -32.40 6.05 13.40
CA PHE A 239 -32.40 7.25 14.22
C PHE A 239 -32.77 6.96 15.68
N LEU A 240 -33.72 6.06 15.96
CA LEU A 240 -34.02 5.63 17.33
C LEU A 240 -32.81 4.98 18.02
N LYS A 241 -32.09 4.12 17.29
CA LYS A 241 -30.86 3.47 17.77
C LYS A 241 -29.75 4.49 18.03
N ASP A 242 -29.46 5.34 17.06
CA ASP A 242 -28.33 6.30 17.14
C ASP A 242 -28.60 7.40 18.18
N THR A 243 -29.86 7.70 18.51
CA THR A 243 -30.23 8.64 19.58
C THR A 243 -30.30 8.01 20.98
N ASN A 244 -30.19 6.68 21.09
CA ASN A 244 -30.50 5.90 22.30
C ASN A 244 -31.90 6.21 22.85
N ALA A 245 -32.89 6.38 21.96
CA ALA A 245 -34.27 6.67 22.35
C ALA A 245 -34.97 5.51 23.07
N LEU A 246 -34.55 4.27 22.79
CA LEU A 246 -35.20 3.04 23.24
C LEU A 246 -34.17 2.03 23.77
N GLY A 247 -34.65 1.09 24.59
CA GLY A 247 -33.86 -0.05 25.06
C GLY A 247 -33.59 -1.08 23.95
N ALA A 248 -32.63 -1.97 24.18
CA ALA A 248 -32.25 -3.00 23.21
C ALA A 248 -33.41 -3.97 22.85
N GLU A 249 -34.27 -4.30 23.82
CA GLU A 249 -35.43 -5.19 23.61
C GLU A 249 -36.50 -4.56 22.70
N GLU A 250 -36.80 -3.27 22.91
CA GLU A 250 -37.78 -2.53 22.10
C GLU A 250 -37.26 -2.31 20.67
N LEU A 251 -35.97 -1.98 20.52
CA LEU A 251 -35.33 -1.90 19.21
C LEU A 251 -35.40 -3.26 18.48
N GLN A 252 -35.13 -4.35 19.18
CA GLN A 252 -35.23 -5.69 18.59
C GLN A 252 -36.64 -6.00 18.09
N SER A 253 -37.69 -5.66 18.87
CA SER A 253 -39.09 -5.81 18.45
C SER A 253 -39.42 -5.02 17.18
N ILE A 254 -38.97 -3.75 17.10
CA ILE A 254 -39.17 -2.92 15.91
C ILE A 254 -38.47 -3.52 14.69
N ALA A 255 -37.23 -3.99 14.86
CA ALA A 255 -36.48 -4.63 13.78
C ALA A 255 -37.19 -5.89 13.27
N GLU A 256 -37.69 -6.74 14.17
CA GLU A 256 -38.46 -7.95 13.82
C GLU A 256 -39.74 -7.62 13.06
N SER A 257 -40.49 -6.61 13.51
CA SER A 257 -41.69 -6.12 12.82
C SER A 257 -41.39 -5.64 11.40
N LEU A 258 -40.29 -4.89 11.22
CA LEU A 258 -39.84 -4.42 9.91
C LEU A 258 -39.36 -5.56 9.00
N TYR A 259 -38.62 -6.55 9.53
CA TYR A 259 -38.19 -7.71 8.76
C TYR A 259 -39.37 -8.56 8.28
N ASN A 260 -40.47 -8.63 9.03
CA ASN A 260 -41.69 -9.33 8.61
C ASN A 260 -42.39 -8.68 7.40
N GLN A 261 -42.11 -7.39 7.13
CA GLN A 261 -42.65 -6.68 5.98
C GLN A 261 -41.80 -6.86 4.72
N VAL A 262 -40.61 -7.46 4.81
CA VAL A 262 -39.69 -7.63 3.68
C VAL A 262 -40.26 -8.60 2.64
N GLU A 263 -40.45 -8.10 1.42
CA GLU A 263 -40.93 -8.89 0.28
C GLU A 263 -39.88 -9.05 -0.83
N THR A 264 -38.87 -8.20 -0.87
CA THR A 264 -37.90 -8.14 -1.97
C THR A 264 -36.45 -8.12 -1.49
N LEU A 265 -35.52 -8.43 -2.40
CA LEU A 265 -34.08 -8.31 -2.13
C LEU A 265 -33.65 -6.86 -1.85
N GLU A 266 -34.31 -5.88 -2.47
CA GLU A 266 -34.05 -4.44 -2.27
C GLU A 266 -34.50 -3.98 -0.88
N ASP A 267 -35.64 -4.48 -0.41
CA ASP A 267 -36.16 -4.24 0.93
C ASP A 267 -35.21 -4.83 1.98
N LEU A 268 -34.76 -6.07 1.75
CA LEU A 268 -33.82 -6.77 2.62
C LEU A 268 -32.48 -6.01 2.73
N TYR A 269 -31.95 -5.54 1.61
CA TYR A 269 -30.74 -4.71 1.57
C TYR A 269 -30.93 -3.37 2.28
N THR A 270 -32.08 -2.71 2.07
CA THR A 270 -32.41 -1.43 2.72
C THR A 270 -32.50 -1.56 4.23
N MET A 271 -33.13 -2.64 4.71
CA MET A 271 -33.17 -2.97 6.13
C MET A 271 -31.77 -3.14 6.68
N LEU A 272 -30.98 -4.04 6.09
CA LEU A 272 -29.63 -4.33 6.56
C LEU A 272 -28.75 -3.09 6.64
N LYS A 273 -28.75 -2.25 5.58
CA LYS A 273 -27.91 -1.05 5.50
C LYS A 273 -28.18 -0.06 6.65
N ASN A 274 -29.42 0.01 7.14
CA ASN A 274 -29.82 1.00 8.13
C ASN A 274 -29.90 0.42 9.55
N THR A 275 -30.19 -0.87 9.72
CA THR A 275 -30.29 -1.50 11.04
C THR A 275 -28.95 -2.09 11.51
N ALA A 276 -28.12 -2.56 10.58
CA ALA A 276 -26.96 -3.42 10.82
C ALA A 276 -27.30 -4.71 11.61
N ILE A 277 -28.55 -5.17 11.52
CA ILE A 277 -29.01 -6.43 12.11
C ILE A 277 -28.93 -7.53 11.05
N THR A 278 -28.52 -8.73 11.47
CA THR A 278 -28.50 -9.89 10.58
C THR A 278 -29.93 -10.30 10.26
N PRO A 279 -30.32 -10.40 8.97
CA PRO A 279 -31.69 -10.73 8.61
C PRO A 279 -32.06 -12.17 9.04
N PRO A 280 -33.28 -12.39 9.55
CA PRO A 280 -33.76 -13.71 9.89
C PRO A 280 -34.02 -14.56 8.63
N GLU A 281 -33.93 -15.88 8.77
CA GLU A 281 -34.12 -16.82 7.66
C GLU A 281 -35.49 -16.68 6.98
N SER A 282 -36.54 -16.33 7.75
CA SER A 282 -37.89 -16.07 7.23
C SER A 282 -37.92 -14.88 6.26
N ALA A 283 -37.22 -13.78 6.59
CA ALA A 283 -37.14 -12.60 5.74
C ALA A 283 -36.33 -12.89 4.47
N ILE A 284 -35.23 -13.67 4.57
CA ILE A 284 -34.44 -14.11 3.40
C ILE A 284 -35.32 -14.93 2.45
N LYS A 285 -36.08 -15.90 2.98
CA LYS A 285 -37.00 -16.73 2.17
C LYS A 285 -38.09 -15.90 1.51
N SER A 286 -38.65 -14.92 2.24
CA SER A 286 -39.66 -13.99 1.70
C SER A 286 -39.10 -13.17 0.54
N ALA A 287 -37.95 -12.53 0.74
CA ALA A 287 -37.27 -11.69 -0.25
C ALA A 287 -36.91 -12.45 -1.54
N ILE A 288 -36.50 -13.71 -1.43
CA ILE A 288 -36.06 -14.53 -2.57
C ILE A 288 -37.25 -15.18 -3.31
N LYS A 289 -38.43 -15.29 -2.69
CA LYS A 289 -39.59 -16.02 -3.20
C LYS A 289 -39.92 -15.71 -4.66
N HIS A 290 -39.86 -14.43 -5.03
CA HIS A 290 -40.18 -13.91 -6.36
C HIS A 290 -38.95 -13.41 -7.14
N ALA A 291 -37.73 -13.76 -6.71
CA ALA A 291 -36.49 -13.24 -7.28
C ALA A 291 -36.35 -13.54 -8.78
N ILE A 292 -36.63 -14.78 -9.20
CA ILE A 292 -36.49 -15.22 -10.61
C ILE A 292 -37.47 -14.49 -11.54
N THR A 293 -38.65 -14.11 -11.03
CA THR A 293 -39.68 -13.43 -11.82
C THR A 293 -39.51 -11.92 -11.87
N ARG A 294 -38.79 -11.34 -10.91
CA ARG A 294 -38.69 -9.89 -10.72
C ARG A 294 -37.34 -9.32 -11.16
N TYR A 295 -36.28 -10.13 -11.10
CA TYR A 295 -34.91 -9.70 -11.40
C TYR A 295 -34.25 -10.60 -12.42
N THR A 296 -33.29 -10.06 -13.16
CA THR A 296 -32.33 -10.87 -13.90
C THR A 296 -31.39 -11.61 -12.94
N PHE A 297 -30.70 -12.64 -13.44
CA PHE A 297 -29.71 -13.38 -12.65
C PHE A 297 -28.62 -12.44 -12.10
N ARG A 298 -28.13 -11.53 -12.95
CA ARG A 298 -27.10 -10.54 -12.60
C ARG A 298 -27.56 -9.58 -11.50
N GLU A 299 -28.75 -9.00 -11.63
CA GLU A 299 -29.29 -8.05 -10.64
C GLU A 299 -29.49 -8.73 -9.29
N SER A 300 -30.13 -9.90 -9.26
CA SER A 300 -30.38 -10.63 -8.01
C SER A 300 -29.08 -11.07 -7.33
N CYS A 301 -28.08 -11.55 -8.08
CA CYS A 301 -26.79 -11.94 -7.51
C CYS A 301 -26.00 -10.74 -6.99
N SER A 302 -26.03 -9.60 -7.68
CA SER A 302 -25.35 -8.38 -7.23
C SER A 302 -25.94 -7.85 -5.91
N ILE A 303 -27.26 -7.87 -5.77
CA ILE A 303 -27.91 -7.47 -4.51
C ILE A 303 -27.55 -8.45 -3.39
N ALA A 304 -27.63 -9.77 -3.65
CA ALA A 304 -27.29 -10.79 -2.65
C ALA A 304 -25.82 -10.72 -2.22
N GLU A 305 -24.88 -10.47 -3.14
CA GLU A 305 -23.47 -10.30 -2.82
C GLU A 305 -23.20 -9.09 -1.92
N ASN A 306 -23.91 -7.99 -2.15
CA ASN A 306 -23.84 -6.85 -1.25
C ASN A 306 -24.36 -7.21 0.15
N ILE A 307 -25.45 -7.98 0.26
CA ILE A 307 -26.01 -8.41 1.56
C ILE A 307 -25.03 -9.33 2.32
N ASP A 308 -24.51 -10.36 1.65
CA ASP A 308 -23.54 -11.31 2.23
C ASP A 308 -22.20 -10.61 2.59
N HIS A 309 -21.83 -9.53 1.92
CA HIS A 309 -20.61 -8.78 2.29
C HIS A 309 -20.73 -8.11 3.66
N TYR A 310 -21.93 -7.63 4.01
CA TYR A 310 -22.18 -6.92 5.26
C TYR A 310 -22.72 -7.84 6.38
N THR A 311 -22.98 -9.12 6.11
CA THR A 311 -23.57 -10.06 7.08
C THR A 311 -23.04 -11.49 6.93
N SER A 312 -23.21 -12.30 7.96
CA SER A 312 -23.09 -13.76 7.84
C SER A 312 -24.35 -14.43 7.29
N ALA A 313 -25.31 -13.68 6.73
CA ALA A 313 -26.51 -14.26 6.15
C ALA A 313 -26.14 -14.89 4.80
N GLU A 314 -26.35 -16.19 4.63
CA GLU A 314 -26.02 -16.92 3.39
C GLU A 314 -27.08 -16.70 2.30
N VAL A 315 -27.34 -15.44 1.91
CA VAL A 315 -28.40 -15.08 0.95
C VAL A 315 -28.07 -15.58 -0.44
N ARG A 316 -26.79 -15.51 -0.87
CA ARG A 316 -26.37 -16.06 -2.17
C ARG A 316 -26.63 -17.56 -2.28
N SER A 317 -26.42 -18.32 -1.21
CA SER A 317 -26.69 -19.76 -1.18
C SER A 317 -28.17 -20.05 -1.48
N SER A 318 -29.06 -19.43 -0.70
CA SER A 318 -30.51 -19.55 -0.88
C SER A 318 -30.99 -19.07 -2.26
N LEU A 319 -30.37 -18.02 -2.80
CA LEU A 319 -30.68 -17.48 -4.11
C LEU A 319 -30.27 -18.46 -5.23
N MET A 320 -29.09 -19.09 -5.12
CA MET A 320 -28.62 -20.08 -6.09
C MET A 320 -29.52 -21.32 -6.13
N ASP A 321 -29.99 -21.78 -4.97
CA ASP A 321 -30.99 -22.85 -4.89
C ASP A 321 -32.29 -22.45 -5.61
N LYS A 322 -32.72 -21.19 -5.43
CA LYS A 322 -33.92 -20.70 -6.11
C LYS A 322 -33.75 -20.68 -7.62
N TRP A 323 -32.62 -20.18 -8.13
CA TRP A 323 -32.31 -20.23 -9.56
C TRP A 323 -32.21 -21.67 -10.11
N LYS A 324 -31.66 -22.61 -9.33
CA LYS A 324 -31.64 -24.05 -9.69
C LYS A 324 -33.07 -24.61 -9.83
N GLU A 325 -34.00 -24.23 -8.97
CA GLU A 325 -35.43 -24.57 -9.13
C GLU A 325 -36.01 -23.99 -10.42
N GLY A 326 -35.66 -22.74 -10.74
CA GLY A 326 -36.09 -22.02 -11.95
C GLY A 326 -35.77 -22.73 -13.25
N ILE A 327 -34.72 -23.56 -13.28
CA ILE A 327 -34.38 -24.41 -14.43
C ILE A 327 -35.59 -25.27 -14.86
N LYS A 328 -36.35 -25.82 -13.90
CA LYS A 328 -37.55 -26.64 -14.19
C LYS A 328 -38.65 -25.85 -14.88
N SER A 329 -38.70 -24.54 -14.61
CA SER A 329 -39.66 -23.60 -15.18
C SER A 329 -39.17 -22.92 -16.45
N GLY A 330 -38.01 -23.31 -16.98
CA GLY A 330 -37.43 -22.78 -18.22
C GLY A 330 -36.60 -21.51 -18.06
N PHE A 331 -36.43 -21.00 -16.84
CA PHE A 331 -35.55 -19.86 -16.56
C PHE A 331 -34.12 -20.35 -16.39
N ILE A 332 -33.35 -20.31 -17.48
CA ILE A 332 -31.94 -20.70 -17.48
C ILE A 332 -31.10 -19.47 -17.81
N PRO A 333 -30.26 -18.98 -16.88
CA PRO A 333 -29.33 -17.89 -17.14
C PRO A 333 -28.27 -18.30 -18.17
N SER A 334 -27.69 -17.32 -18.86
CA SER A 334 -26.56 -17.57 -19.76
C SER A 334 -25.32 -18.07 -19.00
N ALA A 335 -24.44 -18.79 -19.68
CA ALA A 335 -23.24 -19.32 -19.03
C ALA A 335 -22.32 -18.17 -18.55
N GLU A 336 -22.26 -17.08 -19.32
CA GLU A 336 -21.52 -15.87 -18.99
C GLU A 336 -22.07 -15.18 -17.74
N GLU A 337 -23.39 -15.10 -17.58
CA GLU A 337 -24.00 -14.57 -16.35
C GLU A 337 -23.65 -15.43 -15.15
N VAL A 338 -23.78 -16.76 -15.24
CA VAL A 338 -23.46 -17.67 -14.13
C VAL A 338 -21.96 -17.62 -13.79
N ALA A 339 -21.10 -17.58 -14.82
CA ALA A 339 -19.65 -17.48 -14.66
C ALA A 339 -19.21 -16.14 -14.04
N SER A 340 -19.95 -15.06 -14.29
CA SER A 340 -19.65 -13.74 -13.71
C SER A 340 -19.94 -13.62 -12.21
N PHE A 341 -20.73 -14.54 -11.64
CA PHE A 341 -21.02 -14.60 -10.20
C PHE A 341 -20.63 -15.96 -9.60
N PRO A 342 -19.33 -16.31 -9.55
CA PRO A 342 -18.86 -17.58 -9.04
C PRO A 342 -19.23 -17.71 -7.55
N TYR A 343 -19.82 -18.85 -7.18
CA TYR A 343 -20.15 -19.16 -5.79
C TYR A 343 -19.96 -20.64 -5.54
N ARG A 344 -19.29 -20.97 -4.42
CA ARG A 344 -18.98 -22.37 -4.06
C ARG A 344 -20.24 -23.06 -3.52
N SER A 345 -21.13 -23.48 -4.41
CA SER A 345 -22.30 -24.30 -4.08
C SER A 345 -22.58 -25.32 -5.17
N GLU A 346 -23.26 -26.41 -4.78
CA GLU A 346 -23.74 -27.41 -5.73
C GLU A 346 -24.73 -26.80 -6.74
N SER A 347 -25.53 -25.84 -6.29
CA SER A 347 -26.54 -25.18 -7.10
C SER A 347 -25.95 -24.28 -8.18
N TRP A 348 -24.90 -23.52 -7.85
CA TRP A 348 -24.14 -22.76 -8.84
C TRP A 348 -23.51 -23.69 -9.89
N TYR A 349 -22.87 -24.78 -9.46
CA TYR A 349 -22.26 -25.74 -10.39
C TYR A 349 -23.29 -26.37 -11.32
N SER A 350 -24.46 -26.75 -10.79
CA SER A 350 -25.56 -27.31 -11.59
C SER A 350 -26.09 -26.32 -12.63
N LEU A 351 -26.24 -25.04 -12.24
CA LEU A 351 -26.62 -23.96 -13.16
C LEU A 351 -25.59 -23.79 -14.27
N LEU A 352 -24.30 -23.72 -13.92
CA LEU A 352 -23.21 -23.56 -14.87
C LEU A 352 -23.14 -24.73 -15.86
N GLN A 353 -23.26 -25.97 -15.37
CA GLN A 353 -23.28 -27.15 -16.24
C GLN A 353 -24.45 -27.13 -17.22
N LYS A 354 -25.66 -26.75 -16.75
CA LYS A 354 -26.83 -26.67 -17.62
C LYS A 354 -26.69 -25.58 -18.68
N ALA A 355 -26.18 -24.41 -18.29
CA ALA A 355 -25.92 -23.30 -19.22
C ALA A 355 -24.83 -23.66 -20.25
N THR A 356 -23.75 -24.31 -19.81
CA THR A 356 -22.66 -24.83 -20.67
C THR A 356 -23.18 -25.85 -21.68
N LYS A 357 -24.05 -26.76 -21.24
CA LYS A 357 -24.67 -27.75 -22.14
C LYS A 357 -25.53 -27.09 -23.22
N ASN A 358 -26.26 -26.03 -22.87
CA ASN A 358 -27.04 -25.27 -23.85
C ASN A 358 -26.12 -24.64 -24.92
N ILE A 359 -24.96 -24.10 -24.55
CA ILE A 359 -23.97 -23.59 -25.52
C ILE A 359 -23.54 -24.69 -26.50
N ILE A 360 -23.20 -25.88 -26.01
CA ILE A 360 -22.79 -27.01 -26.86
C ILE A 360 -23.92 -27.47 -27.78
N GLU A 361 -25.16 -27.52 -27.29
CA GLU A 361 -26.33 -27.89 -28.09
C GLU A 361 -26.63 -26.83 -29.16
N SER A 362 -26.54 -25.54 -28.82
CA SER A 362 -26.69 -24.43 -29.77
C SER A 362 -25.61 -24.47 -30.85
N ALA A 363 -24.35 -24.72 -30.47
CA ALA A 363 -23.21 -24.80 -31.39
C ALA A 363 -23.47 -25.78 -32.54
N LYS A 364 -24.08 -26.94 -32.26
CA LYS A 364 -24.38 -27.98 -33.26
C LYS A 364 -25.37 -27.55 -34.34
N THR A 365 -26.15 -26.50 -34.10
CA THR A 365 -27.16 -25.99 -35.05
C THR A 365 -26.67 -24.81 -35.88
N LEU A 366 -25.48 -24.28 -35.56
CA LEU A 366 -24.91 -23.11 -36.23
C LEU A 366 -24.09 -23.51 -37.46
N ASN A 367 -23.96 -22.58 -38.42
CA ASN A 367 -23.15 -22.76 -39.63
C ASN A 367 -21.65 -22.86 -39.33
N ASN A 368 -21.17 -22.22 -38.25
CA ASN A 368 -19.78 -22.26 -37.83
C ASN A 368 -19.67 -22.59 -36.32
N PRO A 369 -19.82 -23.87 -35.93
CA PRO A 369 -19.76 -24.31 -34.54
C PRO A 369 -18.39 -24.04 -33.90
N SER A 370 -17.33 -24.12 -34.70
CA SER A 370 -15.93 -23.96 -34.27
C SER A 370 -15.66 -22.56 -33.71
N GLU A 371 -16.01 -21.50 -34.45
CA GLU A 371 -15.79 -20.11 -34.01
C GLU A 371 -16.63 -19.75 -32.80
N TYR A 372 -17.87 -20.25 -32.74
CA TYR A 372 -18.74 -20.01 -31.60
C TYR A 372 -18.14 -20.61 -30.32
N LEU A 373 -17.73 -21.88 -30.35
CA LEU A 373 -17.09 -22.54 -29.21
C LEU A 373 -15.74 -21.92 -28.85
N TYR A 374 -14.96 -21.45 -29.82
CA TYR A 374 -13.74 -20.68 -29.58
C TYR A 374 -14.04 -19.41 -28.78
N SER A 375 -15.03 -18.62 -29.20
CA SER A 375 -15.42 -17.39 -28.49
C SER A 375 -15.92 -17.66 -27.05
N SER A 376 -16.66 -18.76 -26.85
CA SER A 376 -17.10 -19.21 -25.53
C SER A 376 -15.93 -19.69 -24.67
N ALA A 377 -14.94 -20.38 -25.26
CA ALA A 377 -13.73 -20.81 -24.56
C ALA A 377 -12.93 -19.60 -24.02
N ILE A 378 -12.71 -18.58 -24.86
CA ILE A 378 -12.04 -17.34 -24.44
C ILE A 378 -12.79 -16.66 -23.29
N SER A 379 -14.11 -16.55 -23.41
CA SER A 379 -14.95 -15.92 -22.37
C SER A 379 -14.84 -16.67 -21.04
N MET A 380 -14.95 -18.00 -21.04
CA MET A 380 -14.82 -18.82 -19.82
C MET A 380 -13.41 -18.76 -19.23
N ASN A 381 -12.37 -18.68 -20.06
CA ASN A 381 -11.00 -18.50 -19.59
C ASN A 381 -10.80 -17.15 -18.89
N ILE A 382 -11.37 -16.07 -19.43
CA ILE A 382 -11.35 -14.74 -18.80
C ILE A 382 -12.06 -14.78 -17.44
N TYR A 383 -13.22 -15.43 -17.34
CA TYR A 383 -13.92 -15.58 -16.06
C TYR A 383 -13.14 -16.46 -15.07
N SER A 384 -12.47 -17.51 -15.53
CA SER A 384 -11.58 -18.34 -14.71
C SER A 384 -10.43 -17.52 -14.13
N PHE A 385 -9.75 -16.73 -14.96
CA PHE A 385 -8.60 -15.91 -14.54
C PHE A 385 -8.98 -14.82 -13.53
N ASN A 386 -10.16 -14.22 -13.70
CA ASN A 386 -10.65 -13.17 -12.81
C ASN A 386 -11.35 -13.71 -11.54
N CYS A 387 -11.54 -15.02 -11.43
CA CYS A 387 -12.22 -15.64 -10.30
C CYS A 387 -11.28 -15.75 -9.09
N THR A 388 -11.67 -15.18 -7.96
CA THR A 388 -10.91 -15.22 -6.70
C THR A 388 -11.04 -16.58 -5.99
N GLU A 389 -12.11 -17.33 -6.23
CA GLU A 389 -12.38 -18.62 -5.59
C GLU A 389 -11.77 -19.76 -6.41
N VAL A 390 -10.81 -20.47 -5.82
CA VAL A 390 -9.95 -21.43 -6.53
C VAL A 390 -10.73 -22.61 -7.12
N HIS A 391 -11.76 -23.11 -6.44
CA HIS A 391 -12.55 -24.24 -6.95
C HIS A 391 -13.39 -23.81 -8.15
N CYS A 392 -14.09 -22.69 -8.06
CA CYS A 392 -14.86 -22.10 -9.16
C CYS A 392 -13.96 -21.76 -10.36
N ALA A 393 -12.80 -21.14 -10.11
CA ALA A 393 -11.81 -20.81 -11.14
C ALA A 393 -11.39 -22.06 -11.92
N ARG A 394 -11.09 -23.16 -11.22
CA ARG A 394 -10.72 -24.44 -11.83
C ARG A 394 -11.86 -25.03 -12.68
N HIS A 395 -13.11 -24.99 -12.19
CA HIS A 395 -14.25 -25.49 -12.96
C HIS A 395 -14.49 -24.68 -14.24
N LEU A 396 -14.35 -23.35 -14.18
CA LEU A 396 -14.44 -22.48 -15.36
C LEU A 396 -13.29 -22.75 -16.34
N GLY A 397 -12.08 -22.96 -15.84
CA GLY A 397 -10.91 -23.32 -16.66
C GLY A 397 -11.10 -24.65 -17.40
N ASN A 398 -11.63 -25.68 -16.71
CA ASN A 398 -11.95 -26.95 -17.33
C ASN A 398 -13.01 -26.80 -18.44
N ILE A 399 -14.05 -25.97 -18.23
CA ILE A 399 -15.06 -25.69 -19.26
C ILE A 399 -14.44 -24.96 -20.45
N ALA A 400 -13.52 -24.01 -20.20
CA ALA A 400 -12.79 -23.32 -21.26
C ALA A 400 -11.94 -24.31 -22.08
N GLU A 401 -11.26 -25.25 -21.43
CA GLU A 401 -10.52 -26.34 -22.07
C GLU A 401 -11.44 -27.27 -22.88
N ASP A 402 -12.61 -27.64 -22.34
CA ASP A 402 -13.59 -28.47 -23.04
C ASP A 402 -14.10 -27.76 -24.32
N PHE A 403 -14.44 -26.47 -24.22
CA PHE A 403 -14.86 -25.66 -25.37
C PHE A 403 -13.75 -25.48 -26.40
N ALA A 404 -12.51 -25.25 -25.95
CA ALA A 404 -11.36 -25.12 -26.82
C ALA A 404 -11.10 -26.42 -27.60
N ASN A 405 -11.13 -27.56 -26.93
CA ASN A 405 -10.97 -28.85 -27.57
C ASN A 405 -12.12 -29.17 -28.52
N LEU A 406 -13.38 -28.88 -28.15
CA LEU A 406 -14.51 -29.04 -29.07
C LEU A 406 -14.38 -28.12 -30.29
N SER A 407 -13.91 -26.88 -30.11
CA SER A 407 -13.70 -25.95 -31.24
C SER A 407 -12.71 -26.53 -32.25
N VAL A 408 -11.60 -27.11 -31.79
CA VAL A 408 -10.61 -27.81 -32.62
C VAL A 408 -11.25 -28.98 -33.36
N SER A 409 -12.09 -29.78 -32.69
CA SER A 409 -12.78 -30.91 -33.29
C SER A 409 -13.78 -30.52 -34.39
N TYR A 410 -14.36 -29.31 -34.31
CA TYR A 410 -15.32 -28.80 -35.28
C TYR A 410 -14.69 -27.96 -36.41
N ALA A 411 -13.36 -27.83 -36.45
CA ALA A 411 -12.66 -27.09 -37.50
C ALA A 411 -12.92 -27.71 -38.88
N GLN A 412 -13.29 -26.87 -39.86
CA GLN A 412 -13.72 -27.34 -41.19
C GLN A 412 -12.60 -27.30 -42.23
N THR A 413 -11.53 -26.54 -42.00
CA THR A 413 -10.41 -26.39 -42.95
C THR A 413 -9.05 -26.39 -42.24
N PRO A 414 -7.97 -26.82 -42.92
CA PRO A 414 -6.61 -26.73 -42.37
C PRO A 414 -6.17 -25.31 -41.98
N VAL A 415 -6.66 -24.29 -42.69
CA VAL A 415 -6.35 -22.88 -42.38
C VAL A 415 -7.01 -22.48 -41.07
N GLN A 416 -8.31 -22.77 -40.93
CA GLN A 416 -9.07 -22.50 -39.72
C GLN A 416 -8.45 -23.21 -38.50
N LEU A 417 -8.08 -24.50 -38.64
CA LEU A 417 -7.45 -25.25 -37.56
C LEU A 417 -6.13 -24.61 -37.11
N LYS A 418 -5.29 -24.15 -38.05
CA LYS A 418 -4.02 -23.47 -37.74
C LYS A 418 -4.24 -22.16 -36.99
N GLU A 419 -5.19 -21.35 -37.42
CA GLU A 419 -5.53 -20.08 -36.76
C GLU A 419 -6.11 -20.30 -35.37
N LEU A 420 -6.96 -21.31 -35.18
CA LEU A 420 -7.55 -21.67 -33.89
C LEU A 420 -6.50 -22.13 -32.88
N VAL A 421 -5.65 -23.10 -33.24
CA VAL A 421 -4.60 -23.62 -32.34
C VAL A 421 -3.67 -22.49 -31.92
N LYS A 422 -3.24 -21.66 -32.86
CA LYS A 422 -2.36 -20.51 -32.57
C LYS A 422 -3.05 -19.50 -31.63
N SER A 423 -4.31 -19.19 -31.89
CA SER A 423 -5.07 -18.22 -31.09
C SER A 423 -5.34 -18.75 -29.68
N LEU A 424 -5.76 -20.00 -29.53
CA LEU A 424 -5.99 -20.64 -28.23
C LEU A 424 -4.70 -20.74 -27.39
N GLN A 425 -3.58 -21.11 -28.01
CA GLN A 425 -2.27 -21.12 -27.35
C GLN A 425 -1.84 -19.72 -26.90
N SER A 426 -2.14 -18.67 -27.68
CA SER A 426 -1.82 -17.29 -27.28
C SER A 426 -2.62 -16.78 -26.08
N HIS A 427 -3.72 -17.44 -25.74
CA HIS A 427 -4.54 -17.15 -24.56
C HIS A 427 -4.26 -18.13 -23.39
N ASP A 428 -3.16 -18.89 -23.46
CA ASP A 428 -2.73 -19.87 -22.45
C ASP A 428 -3.79 -20.95 -22.12
N ILE A 429 -4.67 -21.29 -23.08
CA ILE A 429 -5.67 -22.34 -22.90
C ILE A 429 -5.04 -23.70 -23.27
N PRO A 430 -5.03 -24.70 -22.37
CA PRO A 430 -4.54 -26.03 -22.67
C PRO A 430 -5.30 -26.69 -23.84
N LEU A 431 -4.58 -27.38 -24.71
CA LEU A 431 -5.15 -28.15 -25.81
C LEU A 431 -4.64 -29.59 -25.77
N ASP A 432 -5.53 -30.55 -26.04
CA ASP A 432 -5.13 -31.94 -26.19
C ASP A 432 -4.43 -32.16 -27.53
N SER A 433 -3.14 -32.51 -27.46
CA SER A 433 -2.33 -32.79 -28.65
C SER A 433 -2.91 -33.92 -29.49
N ASN A 434 -3.57 -34.92 -28.89
CA ASN A 434 -4.20 -36.01 -29.63
C ASN A 434 -5.42 -35.52 -30.43
N ASN A 435 -6.17 -34.56 -29.89
CA ASN A 435 -7.33 -33.99 -30.56
C ASN A 435 -6.89 -33.13 -31.76
N ILE A 436 -5.83 -32.34 -31.60
CA ILE A 436 -5.20 -31.59 -32.72
C ILE A 436 -4.73 -32.56 -33.81
N GLU A 437 -4.01 -33.63 -33.45
CA GLU A 437 -3.55 -34.66 -34.40
C GLU A 437 -4.71 -35.28 -35.17
N LYS A 438 -5.76 -35.68 -34.46
CA LYS A 438 -6.94 -36.32 -35.04
C LYS A 438 -7.63 -35.40 -36.04
N SER A 439 -7.96 -34.16 -35.63
CA SER A 439 -8.61 -33.18 -36.50
C SER A 439 -7.74 -32.81 -37.70
N ALA A 440 -6.42 -32.66 -37.51
CA ALA A 440 -5.51 -32.36 -38.61
C ALA A 440 -5.42 -33.50 -39.64
N ARG A 441 -5.45 -34.77 -39.19
CA ARG A 441 -5.50 -35.94 -40.08
C ARG A 441 -6.83 -36.05 -40.83
N GLU A 442 -7.95 -35.82 -40.16
CA GLU A 442 -9.28 -35.80 -40.79
C GLU A 442 -9.39 -34.72 -41.88
N LEU A 443 -8.70 -33.59 -41.71
CA LEU A 443 -8.59 -32.50 -42.68
C LEU A 443 -7.50 -32.72 -43.76
N GLY A 444 -6.81 -33.87 -43.76
CA GLY A 444 -5.84 -34.24 -44.79
C GLY A 444 -4.50 -33.49 -44.73
N MET A 445 -4.09 -33.01 -43.56
CA MET A 445 -2.81 -32.31 -43.38
C MET A 445 -1.62 -33.28 -43.42
N ARG A 446 -0.45 -32.79 -43.86
CA ARG A 446 0.78 -33.61 -43.89
C ARG A 446 1.35 -33.78 -42.48
N GLU A 447 1.98 -34.93 -42.18
CA GLU A 447 2.60 -35.21 -40.87
C GLU A 447 3.61 -34.14 -40.42
N GLU A 448 4.34 -33.52 -41.34
CA GLU A 448 5.23 -32.39 -41.04
C GLU A 448 4.47 -31.14 -40.55
N GLU A 449 3.30 -30.85 -41.13
CA GLU A 449 2.44 -29.72 -40.75
C GLU A 449 1.72 -29.98 -39.43
N ILE A 450 1.42 -31.24 -39.13
CA ILE A 450 0.85 -31.69 -37.87
C ILE A 450 1.88 -31.52 -36.74
N LEU A 451 3.12 -31.94 -36.94
CA LEU A 451 4.21 -31.74 -35.97
C LEU A 451 4.55 -30.25 -35.76
N GLU A 452 4.44 -29.43 -36.80
CA GLU A 452 4.56 -27.97 -36.71
C GLU A 452 3.44 -27.35 -35.86
N LEU A 453 2.23 -27.90 -35.91
CA LEU A 453 1.10 -27.46 -35.07
C LEU A 453 1.27 -27.85 -33.60
N ILE A 454 1.93 -28.98 -33.33
CA ILE A 454 2.04 -29.55 -31.97
C ILE A 454 3.27 -28.99 -31.22
N SER A 455 4.42 -28.79 -31.87
CA SER A 455 5.64 -28.27 -31.20
C SER A 455 6.69 -27.68 -32.17
N PRO A 456 6.43 -26.50 -32.77
CA PRO A 456 7.30 -25.89 -33.78
C PRO A 456 8.69 -25.45 -33.25
N SER A 457 8.78 -25.10 -31.96
CA SER A 457 10.00 -24.61 -31.32
C SER A 457 11.05 -25.71 -31.05
N PHE A 458 10.63 -26.93 -30.73
CA PHE A 458 11.55 -28.05 -30.45
C PHE A 458 12.33 -28.50 -31.69
N HIS A 459 11.68 -28.54 -32.85
CA HIS A 459 12.34 -28.89 -34.11
C HIS A 459 13.39 -27.85 -34.50
N LEU A 460 13.09 -26.56 -34.30
CA LEU A 460 14.02 -25.46 -34.54
C LEU A 460 15.28 -25.59 -33.67
N LEU A 461 15.12 -25.85 -32.37
CA LEU A 461 16.24 -26.06 -31.45
C LEU A 461 17.11 -27.26 -31.86
N LYS A 462 16.47 -28.39 -32.19
CA LYS A 462 17.21 -29.60 -32.63
C LYS A 462 18.00 -29.35 -33.92
N LYS A 463 17.43 -28.62 -34.89
CA LYS A 463 18.13 -28.23 -36.12
C LYS A 463 19.31 -27.30 -35.84
N ALA A 464 19.12 -26.31 -34.96
CA ALA A 464 20.16 -25.36 -34.55
C ALA A 464 21.34 -26.07 -33.85
N ILE A 465 21.08 -27.03 -32.97
CA ILE A 465 22.13 -27.81 -32.32
C ILE A 465 22.90 -28.63 -33.35
N LYS A 466 22.21 -29.34 -34.25
CA LYS A 466 22.83 -30.17 -35.30
C LYS A 466 23.61 -29.37 -36.33
N SER A 467 23.22 -28.14 -36.61
CA SER A 467 23.98 -27.23 -37.48
C SER A 467 25.21 -26.63 -36.79
N GLY A 468 25.48 -26.99 -35.53
CA GLY A 468 26.63 -26.48 -34.79
C GLY A 468 26.50 -25.01 -34.37
N MET A 469 25.27 -24.51 -34.17
CA MET A 469 25.05 -23.13 -33.71
C MET A 469 25.88 -22.85 -32.46
N SER A 470 26.72 -21.81 -32.51
CA SER A 470 27.63 -21.41 -31.43
C SER A 470 27.06 -20.32 -30.51
N ASP A 471 25.88 -19.79 -30.83
CA ASP A 471 25.20 -18.76 -30.05
C ASP A 471 24.57 -19.38 -28.79
N PHE A 472 25.29 -19.28 -27.67
CA PHE A 472 24.83 -19.80 -26.38
C PHE A 472 23.52 -19.15 -25.91
N GLN A 473 23.39 -17.82 -26.04
CA GLN A 473 22.25 -17.10 -25.50
C GLN A 473 20.98 -17.51 -26.24
N ARG A 474 21.05 -17.54 -27.57
CA ARG A 474 19.93 -18.01 -28.41
C ARG A 474 19.54 -19.45 -28.12
N LEU A 475 20.50 -20.34 -27.90
CA LEU A 475 20.21 -21.73 -27.52
C LEU A 475 19.59 -21.83 -26.13
N SER A 476 20.10 -21.07 -25.15
CA SER A 476 19.54 -21.04 -23.80
C SER A 476 18.11 -20.52 -23.78
N ASP A 477 17.79 -19.51 -24.58
CA ASP A 477 16.44 -18.92 -24.62
C ASP A 477 15.46 -19.88 -25.29
N LEU A 478 15.87 -20.55 -26.37
CA LEU A 478 15.07 -21.61 -27.00
C LEU A 478 14.82 -22.77 -26.04
N ILE A 479 15.85 -23.25 -25.33
CA ILE A 479 15.71 -24.34 -24.35
C ILE A 479 14.73 -23.95 -23.24
N LYS A 480 14.84 -22.73 -22.69
CA LYS A 480 13.93 -22.23 -21.66
C LYS A 480 12.49 -22.11 -22.16
N SER A 481 12.28 -21.61 -23.39
CA SER A 481 10.94 -21.47 -23.95
C SER A 481 10.28 -22.81 -24.25
N ILE A 482 11.07 -23.81 -24.63
CA ILE A 482 10.56 -25.17 -24.94
C ILE A 482 10.30 -25.96 -23.66
N ASN A 483 11.08 -25.71 -22.60
CA ASN A 483 11.04 -26.45 -21.33
C ASN A 483 11.12 -27.98 -21.54
N PRO A 484 12.18 -28.49 -22.19
CA PRO A 484 12.22 -29.88 -22.65
C PRO A 484 12.18 -30.90 -21.51
N SER A 485 11.42 -31.98 -21.72
CA SER A 485 11.40 -33.18 -20.87
C SER A 485 12.75 -33.93 -20.86
N ASP A 486 12.98 -34.79 -19.88
CA ASP A 486 14.22 -35.58 -19.78
C ASP A 486 14.52 -36.40 -21.05
N ASN A 487 13.50 -36.98 -21.70
CA ASN A 487 13.64 -37.69 -22.97
C ASN A 487 14.11 -36.77 -24.11
N GLN A 488 13.60 -35.53 -24.14
CA GLN A 488 14.02 -34.52 -25.11
C GLN A 488 15.44 -34.04 -24.81
N ILE A 489 15.82 -33.85 -23.55
CA ILE A 489 17.19 -33.52 -23.13
C ILE A 489 18.16 -34.62 -23.58
N GLU A 490 17.82 -35.91 -23.41
CA GLU A 490 18.69 -37.01 -23.87
C GLU A 490 18.98 -36.91 -25.38
N ILE A 491 17.96 -36.61 -26.19
CA ILE A 491 18.10 -36.44 -27.64
C ILE A 491 19.02 -35.25 -27.95
N LEU A 492 18.80 -34.09 -27.30
CA LEU A 492 19.57 -32.87 -27.54
C LEU A 492 21.04 -33.03 -27.11
N VAL A 493 21.31 -33.68 -25.98
CA VAL A 493 22.68 -33.98 -25.49
C VAL A 493 23.40 -34.91 -26.46
N LYS A 494 22.75 -35.98 -26.94
CA LYS A 494 23.32 -36.89 -27.95
C LYS A 494 23.66 -36.15 -29.24
N ASP A 495 22.75 -35.30 -29.72
CA ASP A 495 22.97 -34.54 -30.96
C ASP A 495 24.10 -33.50 -30.77
N ALA A 496 24.15 -32.80 -29.64
CA ALA A 496 25.22 -31.84 -29.32
C ALA A 496 26.60 -32.50 -29.20
N LEU A 497 26.70 -33.69 -28.57
CA LEU A 497 27.95 -34.43 -28.44
C LEU A 497 28.47 -34.94 -29.80
N LYS A 498 27.58 -35.33 -30.73
CA LYS A 498 27.96 -35.80 -32.07
C LYS A 498 28.66 -34.72 -32.90
N VAL A 499 28.18 -33.47 -32.80
CA VAL A 499 28.74 -32.33 -33.54
C VAL A 499 29.72 -31.49 -32.72
N ASP A 500 30.07 -31.93 -31.51
CA ASP A 500 30.92 -31.21 -30.54
C ASP A 500 30.48 -29.75 -30.27
N ASN A 501 29.16 -29.53 -30.22
CA ASN A 501 28.60 -28.20 -30.01
C ASN A 501 28.68 -27.80 -28.53
N ARG A 502 29.76 -27.10 -28.16
CA ARG A 502 29.99 -26.61 -26.79
C ARG A 502 28.91 -25.65 -26.30
N ALA A 503 28.42 -24.75 -27.15
CA ALA A 503 27.38 -23.80 -26.77
C ALA A 503 26.07 -24.52 -26.37
N ALA A 504 25.69 -25.55 -27.13
CA ALA A 504 24.54 -26.38 -26.81
C ALA A 504 24.73 -27.21 -25.52
N LEU A 505 25.91 -27.81 -25.33
CA LEU A 505 26.22 -28.56 -24.10
C LEU A 505 26.22 -27.66 -22.86
N GLY A 506 26.78 -26.45 -22.99
CA GLY A 506 26.71 -25.42 -21.95
C GLY A 506 25.27 -25.03 -21.65
N ALA A 507 24.48 -24.71 -22.68
CA ALA A 507 23.09 -24.25 -22.50
C ALA A 507 22.20 -25.32 -21.86
N LEU A 508 22.36 -26.59 -22.25
CA LEU A 508 21.67 -27.72 -21.63
C LEU A 508 22.12 -27.94 -20.17
N GLY A 509 23.41 -27.80 -19.89
CA GLY A 509 23.95 -27.90 -18.54
C GLY A 509 23.48 -26.78 -17.60
N HIS A 510 23.37 -25.54 -18.10
CA HIS A 510 22.81 -24.41 -17.35
C HIS A 510 21.29 -24.53 -17.12
N TYR A 511 20.60 -25.31 -17.95
CA TYR A 511 19.18 -25.61 -17.80
C TYR A 511 18.91 -26.75 -16.81
N ASN A 512 19.56 -27.91 -17.00
CA ASN A 512 19.47 -29.06 -16.11
C ASN A 512 20.79 -29.84 -16.13
N LEU A 513 21.64 -29.55 -15.14
CA LEU A 513 22.98 -30.14 -15.06
C LEU A 513 22.94 -31.64 -14.76
N GLY A 514 22.01 -32.07 -13.89
CA GLY A 514 21.88 -33.47 -13.49
C GLY A 514 21.60 -34.38 -14.69
N SER A 515 20.49 -34.12 -15.39
CA SER A 515 20.09 -34.91 -16.56
C SER A 515 21.15 -34.82 -17.68
N THR A 516 21.75 -33.65 -17.90
CA THR A 516 22.80 -33.47 -18.92
C THR A 516 24.03 -34.34 -18.66
N LEU A 517 24.49 -34.42 -17.40
CA LEU A 517 25.60 -35.28 -17.02
C LEU A 517 25.22 -36.76 -17.11
N ASP A 518 24.04 -37.14 -16.63
CA ASP A 518 23.53 -38.52 -16.69
C ASP A 518 23.50 -39.03 -18.14
N PHE A 519 23.02 -38.22 -19.09
CA PHE A 519 22.93 -38.58 -20.51
C PHE A 519 24.25 -38.49 -21.28
N ALA A 520 25.26 -37.78 -20.76
CA ALA A 520 26.60 -37.77 -21.36
C ALA A 520 27.30 -39.15 -21.27
N LYS A 521 26.88 -40.00 -20.31
CA LYS A 521 27.25 -41.42 -20.05
C LYS A 521 28.74 -41.72 -19.81
N SER A 522 29.67 -41.10 -20.54
CA SER A 522 31.11 -41.37 -20.44
C SER A 522 31.87 -40.24 -19.74
N LYS A 523 32.95 -40.58 -19.03
CA LYS A 523 33.84 -39.62 -18.35
C LYS A 523 34.37 -38.54 -19.32
N LYS A 524 34.68 -38.91 -20.57
CA LYS A 524 35.14 -37.97 -21.60
C LYS A 524 34.06 -36.95 -21.98
N ASN A 525 32.82 -37.41 -22.18
CA ASN A 525 31.71 -36.53 -22.57
C ASN A 525 31.27 -35.62 -21.43
N MET A 526 31.24 -36.13 -20.19
CA MET A 526 30.92 -35.31 -19.03
C MET A 526 31.98 -34.22 -18.80
N LYS A 527 33.27 -34.51 -19.02
CA LYS A 527 34.32 -33.46 -19.03
C LYS A 527 34.09 -32.39 -20.08
N LYS A 528 33.61 -32.76 -21.27
CA LYS A 528 33.23 -31.79 -22.32
C LYS A 528 32.09 -30.89 -21.86
N VAL A 529 31.07 -31.46 -21.22
CA VAL A 529 29.97 -30.67 -20.62
C VAL A 529 30.53 -29.67 -19.62
N VAL A 530 31.34 -30.12 -18.65
CA VAL A 530 31.93 -29.24 -17.62
C VAL A 530 32.79 -28.13 -18.23
N SER A 531 33.64 -28.44 -19.22
CA SER A 531 34.42 -27.42 -19.92
C SER A 531 33.59 -26.42 -20.72
N SER A 532 32.33 -26.74 -21.00
CA SER A 532 31.41 -25.87 -21.73
C SER A 532 30.54 -25.01 -20.80
N LEU A 533 30.54 -25.28 -19.48
CA LEU A 533 29.75 -24.52 -18.49
C LEU A 533 30.32 -23.12 -18.23
N SER A 534 31.57 -22.86 -18.62
CA SER A 534 32.17 -21.51 -18.61
C SER A 534 31.50 -20.57 -19.60
N ALA A 535 30.83 -21.10 -20.63
CA ALA A 535 29.98 -20.31 -21.51
C ALA A 535 28.61 -20.16 -20.83
N GLY A 536 28.33 -19.00 -20.24
CA GLY A 536 27.03 -18.69 -19.62
C GLY A 536 27.17 -17.72 -18.43
N SER A 537 26.03 -17.39 -17.79
CA SER A 537 26.08 -16.60 -16.56
C SER A 537 26.55 -17.46 -15.39
N GLY A 538 27.56 -16.99 -14.67
CA GLY A 538 28.09 -17.69 -13.49
C GLY A 538 27.02 -18.01 -12.45
N GLU A 539 26.01 -17.14 -12.31
CA GLU A 539 24.86 -17.33 -11.41
C GLU A 539 24.12 -18.64 -11.70
N ASN A 540 23.84 -18.94 -12.98
CA ASN A 540 23.08 -20.14 -13.35
C ASN A 540 23.86 -21.41 -13.03
N LEU A 541 25.19 -21.40 -13.19
CA LEU A 541 26.02 -22.55 -12.82
C LEU A 541 25.93 -22.84 -11.32
N LEU A 542 25.99 -21.80 -10.48
CA LEU A 542 25.86 -21.95 -9.04
C LEU A 542 24.47 -22.48 -8.65
N VAL A 543 23.40 -21.98 -9.28
CA VAL A 543 22.04 -22.52 -9.06
C VAL A 543 21.98 -24.01 -9.38
N GLN A 544 22.56 -24.43 -10.51
CA GLN A 544 22.61 -25.83 -10.90
C GLN A 544 23.48 -26.67 -9.96
N TRP A 545 24.60 -26.13 -9.45
CA TRP A 545 25.41 -26.77 -8.42
C TRP A 545 24.59 -27.04 -7.16
N PHE A 546 23.94 -26.02 -6.59
CA PHE A 546 23.14 -26.18 -5.37
C PHE A 546 21.90 -27.07 -5.57
N ARG A 547 21.37 -27.20 -6.80
CA ARG A 547 20.29 -28.15 -7.11
C ARG A 547 20.76 -29.58 -7.28
N HIS A 548 21.90 -29.81 -7.93
CA HIS A 548 22.28 -31.13 -8.43
C HIS A 548 23.55 -31.74 -7.81
N ARG A 549 24.32 -31.04 -6.94
CA ARG A 549 25.61 -31.51 -6.38
C ARG A 549 25.62 -32.93 -5.77
N HIS A 550 24.47 -33.43 -5.32
CA HIS A 550 24.32 -34.79 -4.78
C HIS A 550 24.26 -35.87 -5.86
N ARG A 551 23.79 -35.52 -7.06
CA ARG A 551 23.70 -36.41 -8.24
C ARG A 551 24.97 -36.41 -9.09
N ILE A 552 25.94 -35.56 -8.78
CA ILE A 552 27.16 -35.40 -9.59
C ILE A 552 28.15 -36.54 -9.28
N PRO A 553 28.64 -37.28 -10.30
CA PRO A 553 29.61 -38.34 -10.09
C PRO A 553 30.91 -37.85 -9.42
N HIS A 554 31.42 -38.64 -8.46
CA HIS A 554 32.55 -38.27 -7.60
C HIS A 554 33.81 -37.84 -8.37
N TYR A 555 34.08 -38.45 -9.53
CA TYR A 555 35.27 -38.19 -10.35
C TYR A 555 35.24 -36.88 -11.15
N ILE A 556 34.08 -36.22 -11.29
CA ILE A 556 33.95 -34.88 -11.90
C ILE A 556 33.57 -33.82 -10.87
N LYS A 557 32.99 -34.23 -9.75
CA LYS A 557 32.56 -33.34 -8.67
C LYS A 557 33.67 -32.40 -8.19
N LYS A 558 34.92 -32.86 -8.12
CA LYS A 558 36.06 -32.00 -7.74
C LYS A 558 36.32 -30.89 -8.76
N GLU A 559 36.40 -31.23 -10.05
CA GLU A 559 36.64 -30.25 -11.14
C GLU A 559 35.51 -29.22 -11.20
N LEU A 560 34.26 -29.65 -11.03
CA LEU A 560 33.11 -28.75 -11.02
C LEU A 560 33.02 -27.89 -9.75
N LYS A 561 33.43 -28.42 -8.58
CA LYS A 561 33.49 -27.64 -7.34
C LYS A 561 34.48 -26.49 -7.47
N GLU A 562 35.66 -26.76 -8.02
CA GLU A 562 36.67 -25.71 -8.25
C GLU A 562 36.15 -24.62 -9.19
N LEU A 563 35.50 -25.00 -10.29
CA LEU A 563 34.85 -24.04 -11.19
C LEU A 563 33.74 -23.23 -10.50
N ALA A 564 32.92 -23.88 -9.69
CA ALA A 564 31.88 -23.20 -8.91
C ALA A 564 32.49 -22.23 -7.88
N LYS A 565 33.63 -22.59 -7.27
CA LYS A 565 34.34 -21.75 -6.29
C LYS A 565 34.90 -20.50 -6.94
N GLU A 566 35.57 -20.64 -8.07
CA GLU A 566 36.09 -19.51 -8.85
C GLU A 566 34.96 -18.54 -9.21
N ILE A 567 33.85 -19.05 -9.77
CA ILE A 567 32.70 -18.23 -10.14
C ILE A 567 32.04 -17.56 -8.93
N LEU A 568 31.93 -18.25 -7.80
CA LEU A 568 31.35 -17.69 -6.57
C LEU A 568 32.17 -16.48 -6.08
N ILE A 569 33.50 -16.61 -6.08
CA ILE A 569 34.41 -15.52 -5.69
C ILE A 569 34.32 -14.37 -6.68
N GLU A 570 34.36 -14.64 -7.98
CA GLU A 570 34.25 -13.62 -9.03
C GLU A 570 32.94 -12.84 -8.92
N LEU A 571 31.82 -13.53 -8.73
CA LEU A 571 30.51 -12.89 -8.53
C LEU A 571 30.51 -12.09 -7.22
N GLY A 572 30.99 -12.64 -6.11
CA GLY A 572 31.08 -11.92 -4.84
C GLY A 572 31.84 -10.60 -4.96
N ILE A 573 33.01 -10.63 -5.62
CA ILE A 573 33.83 -9.44 -5.88
C ILE A 573 33.10 -8.45 -6.81
N HIS A 574 32.47 -8.95 -7.88
CA HIS A 574 31.71 -8.11 -8.81
C HIS A 574 30.57 -7.40 -8.11
N TYR A 575 29.74 -8.14 -7.36
CA TYR A 575 28.62 -7.61 -6.58
C TYR A 575 29.10 -6.60 -5.54
N ALA A 576 30.21 -6.88 -4.85
CA ALA A 576 30.76 -5.99 -3.82
C ALA A 576 31.21 -4.65 -4.44
N ARG A 577 31.96 -4.69 -5.54
CA ARG A 577 32.41 -3.48 -6.24
C ARG A 577 31.25 -2.67 -6.79
N ALA A 578 30.26 -3.34 -7.37
CA ALA A 578 29.12 -2.67 -7.99
C ALA A 578 28.16 -2.02 -6.98
N ARG A 579 28.07 -2.56 -5.76
CA ARG A 579 26.99 -2.20 -4.81
C ARG A 579 27.47 -1.61 -3.49
N LEU A 580 28.60 -2.09 -2.96
CA LEU A 580 29.17 -1.60 -1.69
C LEU A 580 30.24 -0.52 -1.90
N GLY A 581 30.76 -0.37 -3.12
CA GLY A 581 31.80 0.61 -3.46
C GLY A 581 33.17 0.33 -2.80
N SER A 582 34.10 1.27 -2.91
CA SER A 582 35.40 1.20 -2.25
C SER A 582 35.31 1.69 -0.80
N SER A 583 34.70 0.92 0.10
CA SER A 583 34.86 0.96 1.58
C SER A 583 35.45 2.25 2.20
N ASP A 584 34.82 3.40 1.96
CA ASP A 584 34.98 4.68 2.67
C ASP A 584 33.63 5.14 3.25
N LEU A 585 32.62 4.25 3.25
CA LEU A 585 31.26 4.47 3.77
C LEU A 585 31.19 4.16 5.28
N GLY A 586 32.10 4.71 6.06
CA GLY A 586 31.76 5.03 7.45
C GLY A 586 30.85 6.26 7.45
N PRO A 587 30.05 6.52 8.51
CA PRO A 587 29.48 7.86 8.68
C PRO A 587 30.61 8.89 8.58
N ILE A 588 30.29 10.07 8.01
CA ILE A 588 31.15 11.26 8.08
C ILE A 588 31.67 11.35 9.52
N PRO A 589 32.98 11.62 9.76
CA PRO A 589 33.50 11.82 11.10
C PRO A 589 32.51 12.70 11.88
N ILE A 590 31.87 12.14 12.90
CA ILE A 590 30.89 12.90 13.66
C ILE A 590 31.73 13.75 14.59
N GLU A 591 31.59 15.07 14.41
CA GLU A 591 32.04 16.05 15.37
C GLU A 591 31.13 15.94 16.58
N THR A 592 31.67 15.41 17.66
CA THR A 592 30.99 15.39 18.97
C THR A 592 31.71 16.34 19.89
N THR A 593 30.97 17.08 20.71
CA THR A 593 31.55 17.96 21.71
C THR A 593 31.68 17.29 23.07
N ARG A 594 32.78 17.58 23.76
CA ARG A 594 33.02 17.14 25.14
C ARG A 594 33.65 18.28 25.95
N PRO A 595 33.58 18.23 27.30
CA PRO A 595 34.26 19.22 28.13
C PRO A 595 35.77 19.28 27.83
N TYR A 596 36.32 20.48 27.86
CA TYR A 596 37.74 20.77 27.69
C TYR A 596 38.55 20.12 28.81
N VAL A 597 39.63 19.44 28.43
CA VAL A 597 40.60 18.84 29.36
C VAL A 597 41.95 19.51 29.15
N LEU A 598 42.67 19.75 30.24
CA LEU A 598 44.03 20.33 30.20
C LEU A 598 44.95 19.51 29.27
N GLY A 599 45.31 20.11 28.12
CA GLY A 599 46.08 19.46 27.06
C GLY A 599 45.37 19.45 25.70
N ASP A 600 44.08 19.75 25.65
CA ASP A 600 43.34 19.93 24.41
C ASP A 600 43.76 21.20 23.67
N ASP A 601 43.73 21.15 22.34
CA ASP A 601 44.02 22.28 21.46
C ASP A 601 42.93 23.36 21.62
N PRO A 602 43.25 24.58 22.06
CA PRO A 602 42.28 25.66 22.23
C PRO A 602 41.55 26.04 20.95
N ASP A 603 42.12 25.77 19.77
CA ASP A 603 41.50 26.06 18.48
C ASP A 603 40.30 25.15 18.17
N LEU A 604 40.12 24.06 18.92
CA LEU A 604 39.01 23.12 18.78
C LEU A 604 37.82 23.45 19.71
N ILE A 605 37.85 24.58 20.42
CA ILE A 605 36.75 25.00 21.29
C ILE A 605 35.57 25.50 20.44
N ASP A 606 34.40 24.90 20.61
CA ASP A 606 33.15 25.37 20.01
C ASP A 606 32.58 26.52 20.83
N LEU A 607 32.69 27.74 20.30
CA LEU A 607 32.23 28.95 20.97
C LEU A 607 30.70 29.03 21.06
N GLU A 608 29.95 28.52 20.07
CA GLU A 608 28.48 28.56 20.10
C GLU A 608 27.94 27.62 21.17
N GLU A 609 28.42 26.37 21.20
CA GLU A 609 27.95 25.38 22.17
C GLU A 609 28.42 25.69 23.60
N THR A 610 29.62 26.28 23.74
CA THR A 610 30.11 26.81 25.02
C THR A 610 29.23 27.97 25.52
N LEU A 611 28.85 28.90 24.64
CA LEU A 611 27.98 30.03 25.01
C LEU A 611 26.58 29.57 25.39
N ASP A 612 25.98 28.65 24.63
CA ASP A 612 24.67 28.07 24.95
C ASP A 612 24.70 27.31 26.28
N LEU A 613 25.78 26.59 26.58
CA LEU A 613 25.97 25.91 27.86
C LEU A 613 26.08 26.90 29.04
N ILE A 614 26.83 28.00 28.87
CA ILE A 614 26.99 29.03 29.90
C ILE A 614 25.66 29.77 30.13
N LEU A 615 24.95 30.13 29.04
CA LEU A 615 23.65 30.80 29.09
C LEU A 615 22.56 29.92 29.70
N SER A 616 22.50 28.64 29.32
CA SER A 616 21.55 27.68 29.88
C SER A 616 21.81 27.37 31.35
N LYS A 617 23.08 27.35 31.78
CA LYS A 617 23.46 27.22 33.20
C LYS A 617 23.31 28.53 33.99
N GLY A 618 23.12 29.67 33.32
CA GLY A 618 22.95 30.99 33.96
C GLY A 618 24.18 31.47 34.74
N LYS A 619 25.39 31.02 34.37
CA LYS A 619 26.63 31.39 35.06
C LYS A 619 27.04 32.84 34.76
N SER A 620 27.57 33.55 35.76
CA SER A 620 28.24 34.85 35.51
C SER A 620 29.64 34.61 34.94
N LEU A 621 30.21 35.63 34.28
CA LEU A 621 31.56 35.56 33.69
C LEU A 621 32.65 35.20 34.73
N GLU A 622 32.42 35.44 36.01
CA GLU A 622 33.36 35.13 37.09
C GLU A 622 33.27 33.67 37.58
N GLN A 623 32.25 32.92 37.12
CA GLN A 623 31.94 31.55 37.54
C GLN A 623 32.23 30.50 36.47
N ILE A 624 32.86 30.91 35.36
CA ILE A 624 33.24 30.03 34.25
C ILE A 624 34.52 29.28 34.64
N ASP A 625 34.48 27.94 34.57
CA ASP A 625 35.65 27.08 34.76
C ASP A 625 35.98 26.32 33.46
N TYR A 626 37.11 25.61 33.43
CA TYR A 626 37.59 24.92 32.23
C TYR A 626 36.61 23.85 31.72
N ASP A 627 35.83 23.22 32.60
CA ASP A 627 34.82 22.23 32.23
C ASP A 627 33.55 22.82 31.59
N ASP A 628 33.42 24.15 31.56
CA ASP A 628 32.35 24.85 30.84
C ASP A 628 32.69 25.09 29.36
N PHE A 629 33.96 24.91 28.94
CA PHE A 629 34.34 25.00 27.54
C PHE A 629 34.14 23.66 26.83
N MET A 630 33.50 23.69 25.67
CA MET A 630 33.21 22.51 24.86
C MET A 630 34.21 22.40 23.71
N VAL A 631 34.82 21.23 23.53
CA VAL A 631 35.82 20.94 22.47
C VAL A 631 35.25 19.95 21.47
N VAL A 632 35.46 20.23 20.19
CA VAL A 632 35.06 19.38 19.07
C VAL A 632 36.05 18.23 18.87
N GLU A 633 35.57 16.98 18.92
CA GLU A 633 36.34 15.77 18.63
C GLU A 633 35.73 15.00 17.44
N THR A 634 36.57 14.54 16.51
CA THR A 634 36.16 13.72 15.37
C THR A 634 36.30 12.22 15.67
N ALA A 635 35.18 11.56 15.98
CA ALA A 635 35.16 10.10 16.14
C ALA A 635 35.12 9.39 14.76
N LYS A 636 36.09 8.53 14.45
CA LYS A 636 36.02 7.62 13.30
C LYS A 636 35.02 6.49 13.58
N GLY A 637 33.77 6.65 13.14
CA GLY A 637 32.70 5.68 13.35
C GLY A 637 32.96 4.34 12.67
N ARG A 638 33.48 3.35 13.40
CA ARG A 638 33.44 1.95 12.97
C ARG A 638 32.05 1.39 13.26
N ARG A 639 31.47 0.72 12.28
CA ARG A 639 30.18 0.04 12.40
C ARG A 639 30.39 -1.45 12.66
N ALA A 640 29.63 -2.00 13.60
CA ALA A 640 29.56 -3.44 13.85
C ALA A 640 28.29 -4.02 13.24
N ILE A 641 28.42 -5.07 12.43
CA ILE A 641 27.30 -5.71 11.75
C ILE A 641 27.31 -7.21 12.02
N CYS A 642 26.22 -7.73 12.56
CA CYS A 642 25.95 -9.17 12.65
C CYS A 642 24.84 -9.53 11.66
N ILE A 643 25.05 -10.61 10.90
CA ILE A 643 24.09 -11.08 9.90
C ILE A 643 23.84 -12.58 10.13
N GLU A 644 22.58 -12.91 10.43
CA GLU A 644 22.09 -14.27 10.64
C GLU A 644 21.27 -14.72 9.41
N LEU A 645 21.71 -15.80 8.76
CA LEU A 645 21.14 -16.28 7.51
C LEU A 645 20.53 -17.69 7.64
N ASP A 646 19.23 -17.82 7.39
CA ASP A 646 18.51 -19.10 7.46
C ASP A 646 18.95 -20.11 6.37
N ILE A 647 19.24 -21.35 6.75
CA ILE A 647 19.54 -22.48 5.84
C ILE A 647 18.56 -23.66 6.03
N SER A 648 17.32 -23.40 6.43
CA SER A 648 16.26 -24.40 6.56
C SER A 648 15.93 -25.10 5.23
N GLY A 649 15.15 -26.18 5.30
CA GLY A 649 14.89 -27.09 4.17
C GLY A 649 14.30 -26.40 2.93
N SER A 650 13.56 -25.31 3.13
CA SER A 650 12.98 -24.47 2.09
C SER A 650 14.02 -23.63 1.32
N MET A 651 15.26 -23.53 1.81
CA MET A 651 16.34 -22.69 1.26
C MET A 651 17.11 -23.31 0.08
N THR A 652 16.71 -24.49 -0.40
CA THR A 652 17.45 -25.19 -1.47
C THR A 652 17.51 -24.45 -2.81
N GLY A 653 18.56 -24.76 -3.60
CA GLY A 653 18.71 -24.30 -4.98
C GLY A 653 19.05 -22.82 -5.10
N GLU A 654 18.12 -22.02 -5.62
CA GLU A 654 18.35 -20.61 -5.96
C GLU A 654 18.63 -19.75 -4.72
N LYS A 655 17.94 -20.02 -3.60
CA LYS A 655 18.06 -19.20 -2.38
C LYS A 655 19.44 -19.33 -1.74
N LEU A 656 19.89 -20.57 -1.49
CA LEU A 656 21.26 -20.86 -1.05
C LEU A 656 22.33 -20.30 -2.00
N THR A 657 22.07 -20.29 -3.31
CA THR A 657 22.99 -19.70 -4.29
C THR A 657 23.21 -18.21 -4.02
N TYR A 658 22.14 -17.43 -3.94
CA TYR A 658 22.26 -15.99 -3.68
C TYR A 658 22.75 -15.70 -2.27
N MET A 659 22.46 -16.56 -1.28
CA MET A 659 23.06 -16.45 0.05
C MET A 659 24.58 -16.62 0.03
N ALA A 660 25.09 -17.62 -0.69
CA ALA A 660 26.53 -17.83 -0.84
C ALA A 660 27.19 -16.65 -1.54
N ILE A 661 26.56 -16.12 -2.61
CA ILE A 661 27.04 -14.94 -3.33
C ILE A 661 27.07 -13.72 -2.39
N CYS A 662 25.99 -13.47 -1.64
CA CYS A 662 25.89 -12.37 -0.68
C CYS A 662 26.94 -12.48 0.43
N THR A 663 27.15 -13.67 0.98
CA THR A 663 28.15 -13.90 2.03
C THR A 663 29.55 -13.59 1.52
N THR A 664 29.88 -14.09 0.33
CA THR A 664 31.16 -13.83 -0.36
C THR A 664 31.34 -12.33 -0.67
N MET A 665 30.26 -11.67 -1.14
CA MET A 665 30.21 -10.24 -1.38
C MET A 665 30.50 -9.42 -0.11
N LEU A 666 29.84 -9.73 1.00
CA LEU A 666 29.97 -9.02 2.26
C LEU A 666 31.37 -9.20 2.85
N ILE A 667 31.91 -10.42 2.86
CA ILE A 667 33.26 -10.70 3.36
C ILE A 667 34.31 -9.92 2.57
N TYR A 668 34.15 -9.82 1.25
CA TYR A 668 35.06 -9.02 0.41
C TYR A 668 34.89 -7.51 0.62
N GLY A 669 33.65 -7.02 0.52
CA GLY A 669 33.32 -5.59 0.51
C GLY A 669 33.52 -4.91 1.86
N MET A 670 33.26 -5.64 2.96
CA MET A 670 33.30 -5.12 4.33
C MET A 670 34.55 -5.54 5.10
N ARG A 671 35.65 -5.83 4.41
CA ARG A 671 36.92 -6.24 5.02
C ARG A 671 37.52 -5.23 6.02
N ARG A 672 37.06 -3.98 6.00
CA ARG A 672 37.48 -2.89 6.90
C ARG A 672 36.54 -2.70 8.10
N ASP A 673 35.31 -3.20 8.01
CA ASP A 673 34.28 -3.08 9.05
C ASP A 673 34.28 -4.31 9.97
N GLU A 674 33.68 -4.17 11.15
CA GLU A 674 33.46 -5.29 12.06
C GLU A 674 32.24 -6.06 11.59
N LEU A 675 32.45 -7.10 10.78
CA LEU A 675 31.39 -7.94 10.21
C LEU A 675 31.44 -9.35 10.80
N ALA A 676 30.32 -9.80 11.34
CA ALA A 676 30.05 -11.18 11.74
C ALA A 676 28.93 -11.79 10.89
N LEU A 677 29.11 -13.06 10.51
CA LEU A 677 28.19 -13.82 9.66
C LEU A 677 27.99 -15.23 10.23
N ALA A 678 26.74 -15.67 10.32
CA ALA A 678 26.40 -17.04 10.66
C ALA A 678 25.20 -17.54 9.86
N PHE A 679 25.18 -18.84 9.59
CA PHE A 679 23.99 -19.54 9.13
C PHE A 679 23.27 -20.19 10.30
N PHE A 680 21.95 -20.33 10.23
CA PHE A 680 21.19 -21.03 11.25
C PHE A 680 20.14 -21.97 10.66
N GLU A 681 19.92 -23.06 11.38
CA GLU A 681 18.84 -24.02 11.19
C GLU A 681 18.34 -24.42 12.59
N SER A 682 18.44 -25.67 12.99
CA SER A 682 18.44 -26.13 14.38
C SER A 682 19.64 -25.64 15.20
N ASP A 683 20.81 -25.38 14.62
CA ASP A 683 22.00 -24.83 15.31
C ASP A 683 22.64 -23.66 14.52
N THR A 684 23.62 -22.97 15.13
CA THR A 684 24.31 -21.82 14.54
C THR A 684 25.67 -22.21 13.94
N HIS A 685 25.77 -22.12 12.62
CA HIS A 685 27.00 -22.34 11.86
C HIS A 685 27.74 -21.02 11.62
N LYS A 686 28.74 -20.76 12.45
CA LYS A 686 29.52 -19.51 12.44
C LYS A 686 30.46 -19.49 11.23
N VAL A 687 30.35 -18.46 10.39
CA VAL A 687 31.23 -18.23 9.24
C VAL A 687 32.37 -17.29 9.60
N LYS A 688 32.06 -16.23 10.34
CA LYS A 688 33.02 -15.20 10.77
C LYS A 688 32.50 -14.47 12.01
N ASN A 689 33.34 -14.27 13.03
CA ASN A 689 33.03 -13.36 14.15
C ASN A 689 33.52 -11.92 13.89
N LEU A 690 33.03 -10.93 14.65
CA LEU A 690 33.31 -9.48 14.40
C LEU A 690 34.81 -9.15 14.31
N SER A 691 35.62 -9.75 15.19
CA SER A 691 37.07 -9.50 15.29
C SER A 691 37.93 -10.48 14.49
N GLU A 692 37.30 -11.44 13.80
CA GLU A 692 37.97 -12.52 13.09
C GLU A 692 38.31 -12.14 11.65
N LYS A 693 39.49 -12.55 11.19
CA LYS A 693 39.88 -12.43 9.78
C LYS A 693 39.77 -13.80 9.13
N VAL A 694 39.08 -13.87 8.00
CA VAL A 694 38.84 -15.11 7.25
C VAL A 694 39.37 -14.99 5.83
N ASN A 695 39.82 -16.10 5.26
CA ASN A 695 40.20 -16.18 3.85
C ASN A 695 38.94 -16.41 2.99
N ILE A 696 38.74 -15.57 1.98
CA ILE A 696 37.58 -15.67 1.09
C ILE A 696 37.52 -16.99 0.32
N GLU A 697 38.67 -17.60 -0.01
CA GLU A 697 38.72 -18.88 -0.71
C GLU A 697 38.25 -20.04 0.16
N GLU A 698 38.65 -20.04 1.44
CA GLU A 698 38.24 -21.04 2.42
C GLU A 698 36.73 -20.93 2.68
N VAL A 699 36.24 -19.71 2.89
CA VAL A 699 34.80 -19.48 3.09
C VAL A 699 34.00 -19.87 1.84
N ALA A 700 34.45 -19.53 0.64
CA ALA A 700 33.78 -19.95 -0.60
C ALA A 700 33.72 -21.49 -0.72
N ASP A 701 34.77 -22.19 -0.32
CA ASP A 701 34.80 -23.66 -0.35
C ASP A 701 33.82 -24.30 0.64
N GLU A 702 33.67 -23.71 1.83
CA GLU A 702 32.68 -24.09 2.84
C GLU A 702 31.26 -23.81 2.38
N LEU A 703 31.00 -22.60 1.85
CA LEU A 703 29.69 -22.16 1.35
C LEU A 703 29.13 -23.10 0.28
N LEU A 704 29.97 -23.61 -0.62
CA LEU A 704 29.56 -24.56 -1.66
C LEU A 704 29.11 -25.92 -1.12
N MET A 705 29.46 -26.23 0.12
CA MET A 705 29.11 -27.48 0.80
C MET A 705 27.90 -27.32 1.74
N VAL A 706 27.52 -26.08 2.06
CA VAL A 706 26.30 -25.78 2.84
C VAL A 706 25.10 -26.43 2.19
N SER A 707 24.29 -27.08 3.03
CA SER A 707 23.11 -27.81 2.61
C SER A 707 21.93 -27.32 3.42
N ALA A 708 20.76 -27.27 2.78
CA ALA A 708 19.53 -26.94 3.49
C ALA A 708 19.23 -28.07 4.49
N MET A 709 18.94 -27.72 5.74
CA MET A 709 18.69 -28.66 6.85
C MET A 709 17.27 -28.50 7.40
N GLY A 710 16.74 -29.51 8.09
CA GLY A 710 15.39 -29.43 8.66
C GLY A 710 15.39 -28.67 9.99
N GLY A 711 14.46 -27.73 10.17
CA GLY A 711 14.33 -26.91 11.37
C GLY A 711 14.72 -25.45 11.15
N THR A 712 14.17 -24.57 11.99
CA THR A 712 14.40 -23.12 11.94
C THR A 712 14.33 -22.54 13.37
N VAL A 713 15.47 -22.60 14.07
CA VAL A 713 15.67 -22.20 15.47
C VAL A 713 16.60 -20.99 15.51
N ILE A 714 16.07 -19.82 15.82
CA ILE A 714 16.80 -18.54 15.73
C ILE A 714 17.44 -18.10 17.05
N GLU A 715 16.97 -18.58 18.19
CA GLU A 715 17.43 -18.25 19.56
C GLU A 715 18.97 -18.34 19.65
N ARG A 716 19.55 -19.46 19.23
CA ARG A 716 21.00 -19.69 19.28
C ARG A 716 21.78 -18.69 18.44
N ALA A 717 21.25 -18.33 17.27
CA ALA A 717 21.87 -17.37 16.37
C ALA A 717 21.84 -15.96 16.97
N LEU A 718 20.73 -15.59 17.61
CA LEU A 718 20.62 -14.31 18.32
C LEU A 718 21.50 -14.24 19.55
N ASN A 719 21.61 -15.33 20.32
CA ASN A 719 22.53 -15.39 21.44
C ASN A 719 23.99 -15.18 20.98
N TRP A 720 24.39 -15.84 19.88
CA TRP A 720 25.70 -15.62 19.26
C TRP A 720 25.89 -14.16 18.80
N ALA A 721 24.86 -13.51 18.25
CA ALA A 721 24.91 -12.11 17.87
C ALA A 721 25.09 -11.19 19.09
N VAL A 722 24.35 -11.44 20.18
CA VAL A 722 24.48 -10.72 21.46
C VAL A 722 25.91 -10.84 22.01
N GLU A 723 26.50 -12.03 22.00
CA GLU A 723 27.88 -12.25 22.43
C GLU A 723 28.90 -11.46 21.59
N ASN A 724 28.67 -11.34 20.28
CA ASN A 724 29.50 -10.53 19.41
C ASN A 724 29.36 -9.03 19.75
N PHE A 725 28.13 -8.53 19.89
CA PHE A 725 27.90 -7.11 20.19
C PHE A 725 28.38 -6.66 21.58
N LYS A 726 28.53 -7.61 22.53
CA LYS A 726 29.13 -7.34 23.85
C LYS A 726 30.63 -7.07 23.76
N LYS A 727 31.30 -7.57 22.71
CA LYS A 727 32.76 -7.46 22.54
C LYS A 727 33.19 -6.27 21.69
N THR A 728 32.26 -5.59 21.02
CA THR A 728 32.55 -4.43 20.16
C THR A 728 32.32 -3.10 20.90
N SER A 729 33.21 -2.14 20.62
CA SER A 729 33.08 -0.74 21.02
C SER A 729 32.49 0.16 19.93
N ALA A 730 31.98 -0.41 18.83
CA ALA A 730 31.34 0.35 17.75
C ALA A 730 30.12 1.12 18.26
N ILE A 731 29.97 2.38 17.81
CA ILE A 731 28.84 3.25 18.15
C ILE A 731 27.61 2.84 17.33
N ASP A 732 27.79 2.60 16.03
CA ASP A 732 26.75 2.09 15.15
C ASP A 732 26.77 0.55 15.12
N LYS A 733 25.64 -0.06 15.47
CA LYS A 733 25.46 -1.51 15.57
C LYS A 733 24.22 -1.93 14.79
N LEU A 734 24.39 -2.80 13.81
CA LEU A 734 23.31 -3.34 12.98
C LEU A 734 23.24 -4.87 13.08
N ASN A 735 22.09 -5.41 13.47
CA ASN A 735 21.76 -6.83 13.36
C ASN A 735 20.87 -7.05 12.14
N VAL A 736 21.15 -8.06 11.32
CA VAL A 736 20.32 -8.42 10.16
C VAL A 736 19.94 -9.88 10.22
N ILE A 737 18.65 -10.14 10.39
CA ILE A 737 18.08 -11.47 10.40
C ILE A 737 17.43 -11.73 9.05
N PHE A 738 17.76 -12.85 8.44
CA PHE A 738 17.14 -13.29 7.20
C PHE A 738 16.53 -14.69 7.37
N SER A 739 15.22 -14.84 7.13
CA SER A 739 14.53 -16.13 7.16
C SER A 739 13.41 -16.22 6.13
N ASP A 740 13.15 -17.44 5.62
CA ASP A 740 12.13 -17.69 4.60
C ASP A 740 10.84 -18.36 5.10
N GLY A 741 10.73 -18.70 6.39
CA GLY A 741 9.67 -19.61 6.89
C GLY A 741 9.46 -19.67 8.41
N GLU A 742 8.56 -20.56 8.85
CA GLU A 742 8.03 -20.68 10.23
C GLU A 742 9.11 -20.98 11.28
N LEU A 743 9.34 -20.03 12.17
CA LEU A 743 10.28 -20.12 13.28
C LEU A 743 9.65 -20.95 14.42
N PHE A 744 10.42 -21.87 15.00
CA PHE A 744 9.91 -22.79 16.03
C PHE A 744 10.06 -22.25 17.47
N ASP A 745 10.90 -21.23 17.69
CA ASP A 745 11.39 -20.77 18.99
C ASP A 745 11.25 -19.24 19.14
N VAL A 746 10.13 -18.70 18.70
CA VAL A 746 9.87 -17.25 18.68
C VAL A 746 9.90 -16.65 20.09
N ASP A 747 9.35 -17.36 21.08
CA ASP A 747 9.28 -16.90 22.47
C ASP A 747 10.70 -16.71 23.07
N ASP A 748 11.58 -17.69 22.88
CA ASP A 748 12.97 -17.62 23.37
C ASP A 748 13.79 -16.55 22.60
N ALA A 749 13.51 -16.37 21.30
CA ALA A 749 14.15 -15.36 20.48
C ALA A 749 13.85 -13.92 20.94
N ILE A 750 12.66 -13.67 21.50
CA ILE A 750 12.23 -12.34 21.97
C ILE A 750 13.15 -11.81 23.08
N GLU A 751 13.61 -12.67 23.99
CA GLU A 751 14.51 -12.27 25.09
C GLU A 751 15.84 -11.72 24.57
N HIS A 752 16.42 -12.37 23.55
CA HIS A 752 17.66 -11.92 22.93
C HIS A 752 17.45 -10.63 22.12
N LEU A 753 16.31 -10.47 21.45
CA LEU A 753 15.97 -9.22 20.76
C LEU A 753 15.83 -8.04 21.72
N HIS A 754 15.25 -8.26 22.91
CA HIS A 754 15.22 -7.24 23.97
C HIS A 754 16.62 -6.86 24.45
N THR A 755 17.51 -7.84 24.58
CA THR A 755 18.92 -7.61 24.94
C THR A 755 19.65 -6.78 23.88
N LEU A 756 19.50 -7.14 22.60
CA LEU A 756 20.06 -6.37 21.48
C LEU A 756 19.56 -4.92 21.48
N ARG A 757 18.26 -4.73 21.72
CA ARG A 757 17.65 -3.41 21.82
C ARG A 757 18.20 -2.60 23.00
N ALA A 758 18.37 -3.22 24.17
CA ALA A 758 18.98 -2.58 25.33
C ALA A 758 20.42 -2.12 25.05
N MET A 759 21.14 -2.87 24.19
CA MET A 759 22.48 -2.55 23.71
C MET A 759 22.51 -1.52 22.56
N ARG A 760 21.36 -0.90 22.24
CA ARG A 760 21.18 0.06 21.13
C ARG A 760 21.56 -0.50 19.76
N VAL A 761 21.33 -1.80 19.55
CA VAL A 761 21.53 -2.44 18.24
C VAL A 761 20.27 -2.24 17.38
N ASN A 762 20.46 -1.72 16.18
CA ASN A 762 19.39 -1.62 15.18
C ASN A 762 19.19 -2.99 14.54
N THR A 763 18.02 -3.61 14.72
CA THR A 763 17.72 -4.90 14.09
C THR A 763 16.91 -4.71 12.82
N THR A 764 17.30 -5.39 11.75
CA THR A 764 16.54 -5.49 10.50
C THR A 764 16.16 -6.94 10.25
N ILE A 765 14.87 -7.21 10.13
CA ILE A 765 14.33 -8.53 9.82
C ILE A 765 13.94 -8.54 8.35
N VAL A 766 14.40 -9.54 7.62
CA VAL A 766 14.19 -9.69 6.18
C VAL A 766 13.42 -10.98 5.91
N VAL A 767 12.25 -10.85 5.29
CA VAL A 767 11.35 -11.98 4.98
C VAL A 767 10.77 -11.91 3.56
N PRO A 768 10.37 -13.06 2.97
CA PRO A 768 9.62 -13.07 1.72
C PRO A 768 8.28 -12.33 1.84
N LYS A 769 7.83 -11.67 0.76
CA LYS A 769 6.57 -10.90 0.74
C LYS A 769 5.33 -11.69 1.20
N ILE A 770 5.30 -13.00 0.93
CA ILE A 770 4.19 -13.91 1.29
C ILE A 770 4.11 -14.12 2.82
N MET A 771 5.24 -14.08 3.52
CA MET A 771 5.32 -14.32 4.97
C MET A 771 5.08 -13.06 5.81
N TYR A 772 4.96 -11.90 5.17
CA TYR A 772 4.82 -10.60 5.83
C TYR A 772 3.59 -10.48 6.76
N SER A 773 2.49 -11.17 6.45
CA SER A 773 1.24 -11.07 7.21
C SER A 773 1.20 -11.97 8.44
N LYS A 774 2.18 -12.86 8.61
CA LYS A 774 2.22 -13.84 9.71
C LYS A 774 2.44 -13.15 11.07
N GLU A 775 1.79 -13.69 12.09
CA GLU A 775 1.73 -13.10 13.43
C GLU A 775 3.11 -13.05 14.12
N TYR A 776 3.86 -14.15 14.07
CA TYR A 776 5.21 -14.23 14.67
C TYR A 776 6.20 -13.21 14.09
N VAL A 777 6.08 -12.85 12.80
CA VAL A 777 6.94 -11.82 12.17
C VAL A 777 6.67 -10.45 12.81
N LYS A 778 5.41 -10.15 13.12
CA LYS A 778 5.04 -8.89 13.81
C LYS A 778 5.57 -8.87 15.23
N GLU A 779 5.57 -10.01 15.92
CA GLU A 779 6.10 -10.14 17.28
C GLU A 779 7.60 -9.87 17.34
N LEU A 780 8.40 -10.45 16.43
CA LEU A 780 9.85 -10.21 16.36
C LEU A 780 10.18 -8.75 16.06
N VAL A 781 9.44 -8.10 15.16
CA VAL A 781 9.61 -6.68 14.84
C VAL A 781 9.24 -5.81 16.05
N LYS A 782 8.16 -6.14 16.76
CA LYS A 782 7.74 -5.44 17.97
C LYS A 782 8.76 -5.57 19.09
N ALA A 783 9.30 -6.78 19.31
CA ALA A 783 10.29 -7.05 20.34
C ALA A 783 11.60 -6.29 20.11
N SER A 784 12.09 -6.31 18.86
CA SER A 784 13.31 -5.60 18.44
C SER A 784 13.12 -4.08 18.30
N LYS A 785 11.89 -3.59 18.10
CA LYS A 785 11.60 -2.24 17.54
C LYS A 785 12.41 -1.97 16.26
N GLY A 786 12.67 -3.02 15.50
CA GLY A 786 13.50 -3.01 14.30
C GLY A 786 12.75 -2.69 13.02
N TYR A 787 13.46 -2.74 11.90
CA TYR A 787 12.89 -2.58 10.56
C TYR A 787 12.51 -3.93 9.96
N LEU A 788 11.38 -3.98 9.27
CA LEU A 788 10.96 -5.15 8.48
C LEU A 788 11.13 -4.86 7.00
N VAL A 789 11.91 -5.69 6.31
CA VAL A 789 12.22 -5.55 4.89
C VAL A 789 11.71 -6.77 4.12
N LYS A 790 11.07 -6.51 2.98
CA LYS A 790 10.46 -7.55 2.13
C LYS A 790 11.37 -7.91 0.96
N VAL A 791 11.42 -9.20 0.63
CA VAL A 791 12.07 -9.70 -0.61
C VAL A 791 11.01 -10.27 -1.55
N ASP A 792 10.99 -9.78 -2.78
CA ASP A 792 10.11 -10.28 -3.85
C ASP A 792 10.76 -11.43 -4.63
N LYS A 793 12.04 -11.29 -4.99
CA LYS A 793 12.83 -12.27 -5.75
C LYS A 793 14.21 -12.44 -5.14
N TRP A 794 14.66 -13.69 -4.98
CA TRP A 794 15.96 -14.05 -4.41
C TRP A 794 17.15 -13.47 -5.17
N ARG A 795 17.00 -13.31 -6.48
CA ARG A 795 17.99 -12.63 -7.33
C ARG A 795 18.27 -11.18 -6.93
N ASN A 796 17.33 -10.52 -6.26
CA ASN A 796 17.50 -9.15 -5.78
C ASN A 796 18.13 -9.10 -4.37
N PHE A 797 18.46 -10.25 -3.78
CA PHE A 797 19.00 -10.31 -2.42
C PHE A 797 20.32 -9.55 -2.24
N PRO A 798 21.31 -9.61 -3.17
CA PRO A 798 22.52 -8.78 -3.09
C PRO A 798 22.24 -7.28 -3.06
N ASP A 799 21.29 -6.81 -3.88
CA ASP A 799 20.86 -5.40 -3.91
C ASP A 799 20.21 -4.97 -2.59
N LEU A 800 19.37 -5.85 -2.04
CA LEU A 800 18.66 -5.58 -0.81
C LEU A 800 19.60 -5.47 0.40
N ILE A 801 20.49 -6.46 0.55
CA ILE A 801 21.47 -6.49 1.64
C ILE A 801 22.39 -5.29 1.54
N SER A 802 22.85 -4.94 0.34
CA SER A 802 23.66 -3.73 0.14
C SER A 802 22.93 -2.47 0.62
N LYS A 803 21.62 -2.34 0.36
CA LYS A 803 20.82 -1.21 0.84
C LYS A 803 20.63 -1.19 2.36
N ILE A 804 20.44 -2.36 2.98
CA ILE A 804 20.30 -2.47 4.44
C ILE A 804 21.61 -2.08 5.12
N VAL A 805 22.71 -2.63 4.61
CA VAL A 805 24.06 -2.33 5.09
C VAL A 805 24.42 -0.87 4.81
N SER A 806 23.93 -0.22 3.75
CA SER A 806 24.22 1.21 3.51
C SER A 806 23.32 2.17 4.30
N ARG A 807 22.07 1.80 4.61
CA ARG A 807 21.04 2.66 5.24
C ARG A 807 21.22 2.93 6.74
N GLY A 808 22.25 2.39 7.40
CA GLY A 808 22.57 2.80 8.78
C GLY A 808 23.10 4.23 8.92
N SER A 809 23.15 4.99 7.82
CA SER A 809 23.82 6.29 7.71
C SER A 809 22.90 7.47 7.37
N SER A 810 21.57 7.34 7.54
CA SER A 810 20.60 8.41 7.28
C SER A 810 19.60 8.60 8.39
#